data_AF-A0A8I2ZAH3-F1
#
_entry.id   AF-A0A8I2ZAH3-F1
#
_cell.length_a   1.000
_cell.length_b   1.000
_cell.length_c   1.000
_cell.angle_alpha   90.00
_cell.angle_beta   90.00
_cell.angle_gamma   90.00
#
_symmetry.space_group_name_H-M   'P 1'
#
loop_
_entity.id
_entity.type
_entity.pdbx_description
1 polymer ?
#
loop_
_entity_poly.entity_id
_entity_poly.type
_entity_poly.pdbx_seq_one_letter_code
_entity_poly.pdbx_strand_id
1 'polypeptide(L)'
;MAPKSNPRKEVALTLDNVKRSKVFDLNIRSTYTQFNGQEAFRELVQNWRDEVIRASGLSPQQFMDSVTREITTNDSKVEILYKAITPAQNSQGAPEVFGFIRYKGENGQGTVELTNRKSTLQLEHLEMGGTSKRHATNQAGTHGEGMKLAALSMLRPDNNHSVQCVSGGCTWTFYLNSLFKLCVKVERMPKSSLHQIMPPSRRLKQTHSTCVAVPLEDVQFLLGASSKNDDQTKQNTQHVPITKGVFESWTSTALFLQEPNPQMTITTSRGKLLLEPKYHGKLYLKGLLLSHSAHNSASISGKQMRYGYDFADGSTNRDRLHVATAAEEAATIASIWAQSIEQRPEMIDNLSDMLLSETSEYADVNMADRNTSFHVATRLKAALVEKYPNRWFFDNEQRTEYPELELTIQGLGLQGMFLPKTYWKLLHKQGLVREVCDEEAIRFGKAKALGPKELPQTYFAQELYRIIKACMHDCHECMHRITLLIVDAGELKLDTAYRTGPAAQLKVHVKWLSHDILGTELGTRLDKDSLRDVGRIARLLFKRMLQTLPTHKLKLGGKTWQWKIRQLGLLADQRIDDATVFGSTRVFPEPAVSQGVVVRSHFLRELPQGTSAEIHLHGMATCGDKRSIFCAAEDAWWFQNPGRA
;
A
#
# COMPACT_ATOMS: atom_id res chain seq x y z
N MET A 1 41.59 50.10 -2.85
CA MET A 1 42.57 49.00 -2.90
C MET A 1 41.96 47.78 -2.21
N ALA A 2 41.46 46.81 -2.98
CA ALA A 2 41.02 45.53 -2.43
C ALA A 2 42.24 44.61 -2.26
N PRO A 3 42.34 43.81 -1.19
CA PRO A 3 43.47 42.90 -1.02
C PRO A 3 43.38 41.79 -2.07
N LYS A 4 44.45 41.63 -2.86
CA LYS A 4 44.62 40.50 -3.77
C LYS A 4 44.74 39.22 -2.93
N SER A 5 43.69 38.41 -2.90
CA SER A 5 43.77 37.03 -2.44
C SER A 5 44.54 36.23 -3.49
N ASN A 6 45.77 35.84 -3.17
CA ASN A 6 46.47 34.81 -3.94
C ASN A 6 45.67 33.51 -3.81
N PRO A 7 45.22 32.87 -4.91
CA PRO A 7 44.69 31.53 -4.83
C PRO A 7 45.85 30.61 -4.40
N ARG A 8 45.73 29.99 -3.22
CA ARG A 8 46.60 28.87 -2.85
C ARG A 8 46.40 27.80 -3.93
N LYS A 9 47.44 27.51 -4.72
CA LYS A 9 47.49 26.30 -5.54
C LYS A 9 47.42 25.12 -4.56
N GLU A 10 46.24 24.50 -4.44
CA GLU A 10 46.13 23.18 -3.85
C GLU A 10 47.00 22.24 -4.69
N VAL A 11 48.09 21.76 -4.10
CA VAL A 11 48.93 20.73 -4.71
C VAL A 11 48.13 19.44 -4.61
N ALA A 12 47.70 18.90 -5.74
CA ALA A 12 46.99 17.62 -5.79
C ALA A 12 47.80 16.54 -5.06
N LEU A 13 47.17 15.87 -4.09
CA LEU A 13 47.78 14.79 -3.31
C LEU A 13 47.80 13.52 -4.15
N THR A 14 48.92 13.26 -4.84
CA THR A 14 49.12 12.10 -5.72
C THR A 14 50.15 11.14 -5.15
N LEU A 15 50.16 9.90 -5.65
CA LEU A 15 51.16 8.90 -5.27
C LEU A 15 52.62 9.34 -5.53
N ASP A 16 52.84 10.29 -6.43
CA ASP A 16 54.17 10.86 -6.67
C ASP A 16 54.76 11.58 -5.46
N ASN A 17 53.91 12.03 -4.53
CA ASN A 17 54.35 12.63 -3.28
C ASN A 17 54.95 11.62 -2.28
N VAL A 18 54.80 10.30 -2.50
CA VAL A 18 55.40 9.26 -1.66
C VAL A 18 56.80 8.94 -2.19
N LYS A 19 57.87 9.40 -1.51
CA LYS A 19 59.25 9.09 -1.95
C LYS A 19 59.68 7.67 -1.59
N ARG A 20 59.51 7.27 -0.34
CA ARG A 20 59.81 5.92 0.17
C ARG A 20 58.60 5.36 0.91
N SER A 21 58.18 6.05 1.97
CA SER A 21 56.95 5.77 2.69
C SER A 21 56.36 7.05 3.27
N LYS A 22 55.05 7.03 3.57
CA LYS A 22 54.34 8.12 4.25
C LYS A 22 53.21 7.53 5.09
N VAL A 23 53.03 8.04 6.30
CA VAL A 23 51.95 7.65 7.21
C VAL A 23 50.89 8.75 7.25
N PHE A 24 49.62 8.36 7.23
CA PHE A 24 48.48 9.25 7.34
C PHE A 24 47.61 8.81 8.53
N ASP A 25 47.39 9.71 9.48
CA ASP A 25 46.33 9.57 10.49
C ASP A 25 45.04 10.10 9.85
N LEU A 26 44.03 9.23 9.68
CA LEU A 26 42.78 9.58 9.02
C LEU A 26 41.81 10.30 9.97
N ASN A 27 42.17 10.41 11.26
CA ASN A 27 41.37 10.99 12.34
C ASN A 27 39.99 10.32 12.51
N ILE A 28 39.86 9.04 12.14
CA ILE A 28 38.65 8.23 12.32
C ILE A 28 38.89 7.28 13.48
N ARG A 29 38.09 7.38 14.55
CA ARG A 29 38.16 6.46 15.70
C ARG A 29 37.44 5.14 15.40
N SER A 30 37.85 4.06 16.05
CA SER A 30 37.22 2.73 15.94
C SER A 30 35.72 2.70 16.23
N THR A 31 35.20 3.68 16.96
CA THR A 31 33.77 3.81 17.30
C THR A 31 32.95 4.62 16.29
N TYR A 32 33.53 5.07 15.18
CA TYR A 32 32.87 5.97 14.23
C TYR A 32 31.69 5.34 13.48
N THR A 33 31.73 4.03 13.23
CA THR A 33 30.68 3.26 12.56
C THR A 33 30.36 2.00 13.36
N GLN A 34 29.16 1.45 13.22
CA GLN A 34 28.74 0.19 13.85
C GLN A 34 28.87 -1.02 12.91
N PHE A 35 29.56 -0.89 11.78
CA PHE A 35 29.67 -1.99 10.81
C PHE A 35 30.20 -3.29 11.40
N ASN A 36 29.63 -4.44 11.08
CA ASN A 36 30.30 -5.72 11.33
C ASN A 36 31.22 -6.10 10.14
N GLY A 37 31.86 -7.28 10.20
CA GLY A 37 32.69 -7.78 9.10
C GLY A 37 31.94 -7.97 7.77
N GLN A 38 30.66 -8.35 7.79
CA GLN A 38 29.84 -8.47 6.58
C GLN A 38 29.60 -7.10 5.92
N GLU A 39 29.24 -6.08 6.70
CA GLU A 39 29.00 -4.73 6.20
C GLU A 39 30.29 -4.09 5.69
N ALA A 40 31.41 -4.33 6.38
CA ALA A 40 32.73 -3.91 5.92
C ALA A 40 33.09 -4.56 4.58
N PHE A 41 32.86 -5.86 4.43
CA PHE A 41 33.08 -6.56 3.16
C PHE A 41 32.16 -6.03 2.06
N ARG A 42 30.88 -5.78 2.35
CA ARG A 42 29.91 -5.18 1.41
C ARG A 42 30.41 -3.85 0.86
N GLU A 43 31.00 -2.98 1.68
CA GLU A 43 31.56 -1.70 1.20
C GLU A 43 32.75 -1.89 0.23
N LEU A 44 33.59 -2.91 0.46
CA LEU A 44 34.68 -3.25 -0.48
C LEU A 44 34.12 -3.86 -1.77
N VAL A 45 33.14 -4.74 -1.68
CA VAL A 45 32.44 -5.33 -2.84
C VAL A 45 31.69 -4.26 -3.65
N GLN A 46 31.12 -3.26 -2.98
CA GLN A 46 30.51 -2.11 -3.64
C GLN A 46 31.54 -1.34 -4.46
N ASN A 47 32.70 -1.02 -3.87
CA ASN A 47 33.78 -0.36 -4.60
C ASN A 47 34.25 -1.19 -5.79
N TRP A 48 34.35 -2.51 -5.60
CA TRP A 48 34.68 -3.45 -6.67
C TRP A 48 33.68 -3.40 -7.82
N ARG A 49 32.39 -3.59 -7.54
CA ARG A 49 31.29 -3.53 -8.51
C ARG A 49 31.27 -2.20 -9.25
N ASP A 50 31.29 -1.10 -8.50
CA ASP A 50 31.18 0.26 -9.02
C ASP A 50 32.28 0.58 -10.03
N GLU A 51 33.52 0.19 -9.69
CA GLU A 51 34.68 0.38 -10.55
C GLU A 51 34.64 -0.56 -11.77
N VAL A 52 34.20 -1.81 -11.62
CA VAL A 52 33.97 -2.69 -12.78
C VAL A 52 32.95 -2.09 -13.73
N ILE A 53 31.80 -1.61 -13.23
CA ILE A 53 30.78 -0.96 -14.06
C ILE A 53 31.35 0.26 -14.78
N ARG A 54 32.12 1.10 -14.06
CA ARG A 54 32.74 2.29 -14.64
C ARG A 54 33.76 1.94 -15.74
N ALA A 55 34.61 0.95 -15.50
CA ALA A 55 35.68 0.56 -16.42
C ALA A 55 35.19 -0.21 -17.65
N SER A 56 34.17 -1.04 -17.48
CA SER A 56 33.60 -1.86 -18.56
C SER A 56 32.49 -1.17 -19.35
N GLY A 57 31.84 -0.14 -18.77
CA GLY A 57 30.66 0.50 -19.34
C GLY A 57 29.38 -0.35 -19.25
N LEU A 58 29.40 -1.48 -18.53
CA LEU A 58 28.23 -2.34 -18.34
C LEU A 58 27.11 -1.60 -17.59
N SER A 59 25.86 -1.86 -17.98
CA SER A 59 24.73 -1.50 -17.13
C SER A 59 24.75 -2.31 -15.83
N PRO A 60 24.10 -1.85 -14.74
CA PRO A 60 24.01 -2.61 -13.50
C PRO A 60 23.49 -4.05 -13.69
N GLN A 61 22.52 -4.25 -14.59
CA GLN A 61 21.98 -5.58 -14.88
C GLN A 61 22.98 -6.43 -15.65
N GLN A 62 23.61 -5.89 -16.69
CA GLN A 62 24.65 -6.60 -17.45
C GLN A 62 25.84 -6.98 -16.56
N PHE A 63 26.20 -6.14 -15.58
CA PHE A 63 27.21 -6.48 -14.59
C PHE A 63 26.80 -7.71 -13.77
N MET A 64 25.58 -7.78 -13.26
CA MET A 64 25.13 -8.94 -12.48
C MET A 64 25.24 -10.24 -13.29
N ASP A 65 24.84 -10.19 -14.56
CA ASP A 65 24.88 -11.35 -15.46
C ASP A 65 26.32 -11.69 -15.91
N SER A 66 27.27 -10.78 -15.71
CA SER A 66 28.70 -10.95 -16.05
C SER A 66 29.53 -11.64 -14.97
N VAL A 67 28.98 -11.78 -13.75
CA VAL A 67 29.72 -12.35 -12.62
C VAL A 67 29.61 -13.86 -12.64
N THR A 68 30.75 -14.56 -12.73
CA THR A 68 30.82 -16.02 -12.71
C THR A 68 31.56 -16.50 -11.46
N ARG A 69 31.12 -17.63 -10.88
CA ARG A 69 31.77 -18.26 -9.74
C ARG A 69 32.47 -19.57 -10.13
N GLU A 70 33.71 -19.72 -9.68
CA GLU A 70 34.51 -20.94 -9.82
C GLU A 70 34.98 -21.40 -8.44
N ILE A 71 34.90 -22.71 -8.18
CA ILE A 71 35.48 -23.32 -6.97
C ILE A 71 36.53 -24.33 -7.41
N THR A 72 37.71 -24.26 -6.80
CA THR A 72 38.76 -25.28 -6.92
C THR A 72 39.08 -25.81 -5.52
N THR A 73 39.04 -27.13 -5.35
CA THR A 73 39.30 -27.79 -4.06
C THR A 73 40.26 -28.96 -4.25
N ASN A 74 41.33 -28.97 -3.45
CA ASN A 74 42.24 -30.10 -3.26
C ASN A 74 42.30 -30.42 -1.75
N ASP A 75 42.82 -31.60 -1.35
CA ASP A 75 42.76 -32.17 0.01
C ASP A 75 42.78 -31.17 1.19
N SER A 76 43.67 -30.16 1.17
CA SER A 76 43.77 -29.12 2.21
C SER A 76 43.50 -27.69 1.74
N LYS A 77 43.26 -27.49 0.43
CA LYS A 77 43.21 -26.17 -0.22
C LYS A 77 41.87 -25.90 -0.87
N VAL A 78 41.32 -24.72 -0.62
CA VAL A 78 40.08 -24.25 -1.23
C VAL A 78 40.31 -22.88 -1.85
N GLU A 79 39.97 -22.75 -3.13
CA GLU A 79 39.90 -21.47 -3.83
C GLU A 79 38.46 -21.23 -4.30
N ILE A 80 37.90 -20.07 -3.97
CA ILE A 80 36.61 -19.59 -4.49
C ILE A 80 36.90 -18.30 -5.24
N LEU A 81 36.55 -18.25 -6.52
CA LEU A 81 36.88 -17.15 -7.42
C LEU A 81 35.63 -16.62 -8.10
N TYR A 82 35.32 -15.35 -7.87
CA TYR A 82 34.32 -14.59 -8.60
C TYR A 82 35.00 -13.72 -9.64
N LYS A 83 34.55 -13.74 -10.88
CA LYS A 83 35.10 -12.93 -11.99
C LYS A 83 33.99 -12.10 -12.60
N ALA A 84 34.25 -10.83 -12.88
CA ALA A 84 33.37 -10.02 -13.73
C ALA A 84 33.96 -9.96 -15.14
N ILE A 85 33.23 -10.53 -16.11
CA ILE A 85 33.72 -10.79 -17.47
C ILE A 85 32.77 -10.15 -18.49
N THR A 86 33.27 -9.27 -19.35
CA THR A 86 32.45 -8.80 -20.48
C THR A 86 32.41 -9.85 -21.60
N PRO A 87 31.23 -10.08 -22.22
CA PRO A 87 31.16 -10.84 -23.45
C PRO A 87 32.05 -10.23 -24.53
N ALA A 88 32.61 -11.07 -25.41
CA ALA A 88 33.40 -10.61 -26.54
C ALA A 88 32.58 -9.65 -27.40
N GLN A 89 33.05 -8.41 -27.60
CA GLN A 89 32.30 -7.40 -28.36
C GLN A 89 32.13 -7.74 -29.85
N ASN A 90 32.81 -8.79 -30.36
CA ASN A 90 32.67 -9.37 -31.69
C ASN A 90 33.10 -10.84 -31.65
N SER A 91 32.71 -11.65 -32.65
CA SER A 91 33.04 -13.09 -32.79
C SER A 91 34.55 -13.45 -32.85
N GLN A 92 35.45 -12.48 -32.61
CA GLN A 92 36.91 -12.63 -32.61
C GLN A 92 37.59 -12.08 -31.34
N GLY A 93 36.87 -11.42 -30.43
CA GLY A 93 37.44 -10.93 -29.17
C GLY A 93 37.48 -12.02 -28.10
N ALA A 94 38.53 -12.07 -27.30
CA ALA A 94 38.53 -12.92 -26.10
C ALA A 94 37.83 -12.19 -24.94
N PRO A 95 37.10 -12.91 -24.07
CA PRO A 95 36.47 -12.32 -22.89
C PRO A 95 37.50 -11.58 -22.02
N GLU A 96 37.18 -10.38 -21.55
CA GLU A 96 38.07 -9.58 -20.70
C GLU A 96 37.57 -9.58 -19.25
N VAL A 97 38.47 -9.86 -18.30
CA VAL A 97 38.20 -9.80 -16.86
C VAL A 97 38.49 -8.39 -16.37
N PHE A 98 37.48 -7.68 -15.86
CA PHE A 98 37.62 -6.31 -15.33
C PHE A 98 37.90 -6.27 -13.82
N GLY A 99 37.57 -7.36 -13.13
CA GLY A 99 37.84 -7.50 -11.71
C GLY A 99 37.52 -8.90 -11.24
N PHE A 100 38.06 -9.25 -10.07
CA PHE A 100 37.78 -10.52 -9.43
C PHE A 100 37.80 -10.41 -7.91
N ILE A 101 37.07 -11.30 -7.25
CA ILE A 101 37.13 -11.53 -5.81
C ILE A 101 37.58 -12.96 -5.61
N ARG A 102 38.60 -13.19 -4.80
CA ARG A 102 39.12 -14.53 -4.55
C ARG A 102 39.28 -14.79 -3.07
N TYR A 103 38.77 -15.92 -2.62
CA TYR A 103 39.15 -16.54 -1.36
C TYR A 103 40.15 -17.65 -1.62
N LYS A 104 41.24 -17.69 -0.86
CA LYS A 104 42.21 -18.78 -0.82
C LYS A 104 42.35 -19.25 0.62
N GLY A 105 41.96 -20.49 0.88
CA GLY A 105 42.08 -21.14 2.18
C GLY A 105 42.99 -22.36 2.12
N GLU A 106 43.81 -22.54 3.15
CA GLU A 106 44.61 -23.74 3.38
C GLU A 106 44.52 -24.11 4.87
N ASN A 107 44.17 -25.36 5.19
CA ASN A 107 44.04 -25.84 6.57
C ASN A 107 43.14 -24.97 7.47
N GLY A 108 42.05 -24.42 6.92
CA GLY A 108 41.11 -23.56 7.64
C GLY A 108 41.57 -22.11 7.83
N GLN A 109 42.77 -21.75 7.40
CA GLN A 109 43.26 -20.37 7.37
C GLN A 109 43.16 -19.81 5.97
N GLY A 110 42.49 -18.68 5.78
CA GLY A 110 42.28 -18.11 4.47
C GLY A 110 42.52 -16.61 4.37
N THR A 111 42.66 -16.19 3.13
CA THR A 111 42.83 -14.80 2.71
C THR A 111 41.80 -14.47 1.66
N VAL A 112 41.35 -13.21 1.65
CA VAL A 112 40.41 -12.70 0.65
C VAL A 112 41.08 -11.57 -0.11
N GLU A 113 41.01 -11.60 -1.44
CA GLU A 113 41.43 -10.51 -2.29
C GLU A 113 40.28 -9.98 -3.14
N LEU A 114 40.24 -8.66 -3.30
CA LEU A 114 39.31 -7.97 -4.21
C LEU A 114 40.15 -7.12 -5.15
N THR A 115 40.06 -7.37 -6.45
CA THR A 115 40.88 -6.70 -7.46
C THR A 115 40.02 -6.00 -8.50
N ASN A 116 40.27 -4.71 -8.71
CA ASN A 116 39.81 -3.95 -9.86
C ASN A 116 40.99 -3.74 -10.80
N ARG A 117 40.83 -4.12 -12.06
CA ARG A 117 41.89 -3.95 -13.06
C ARG A 117 41.93 -2.54 -13.62
N LYS A 118 43.10 -2.13 -14.12
CA LYS A 118 43.29 -0.84 -14.81
C LYS A 118 42.75 0.34 -13.99
N SER A 119 42.96 0.28 -12.68
CA SER A 119 42.43 1.19 -11.68
C SER A 119 43.57 1.61 -10.75
N THR A 120 43.53 2.83 -10.22
CA THR A 120 44.56 3.30 -9.28
C THR A 120 43.97 4.19 -8.20
N LEU A 121 44.38 3.98 -6.95
CA LEU A 121 44.07 4.86 -5.83
C LEU A 121 45.10 6.00 -5.75
N GLN A 122 44.62 7.23 -5.59
CA GLN A 122 45.44 8.40 -5.28
C GLN A 122 45.35 8.76 -3.79
N LEU A 123 46.30 9.56 -3.30
CA LEU A 123 46.34 9.94 -1.88
C LEU A 123 45.11 10.76 -1.48
N GLU A 124 44.55 11.56 -2.39
CA GLU A 124 43.29 12.29 -2.19
C GLU A 124 42.10 11.37 -1.82
N HIS A 125 42.11 10.09 -2.18
CA HIS A 125 41.06 9.15 -1.78
C HIS A 125 41.08 8.83 -0.26
N LEU A 126 42.12 9.24 0.46
CA LEU A 126 42.16 9.19 1.93
C LEU A 126 41.39 10.33 2.58
N GLU A 127 41.09 11.41 1.86
CA GLU A 127 40.34 12.54 2.39
C GLU A 127 38.86 12.17 2.63
N MET A 128 38.22 12.81 3.60
CA MET A 128 36.81 12.58 3.92
C MET A 128 35.91 13.33 2.93
N GLY A 129 34.81 12.71 2.49
CA GLY A 129 33.82 13.35 1.61
C GLY A 129 34.18 13.47 0.13
N GLY A 130 35.42 13.16 -0.26
CA GLY A 130 35.86 13.15 -1.67
C GLY A 130 35.24 11.99 -2.44
N THR A 131 34.30 12.28 -3.36
CA THR A 131 33.70 11.26 -4.22
C THR A 131 33.28 11.79 -5.58
N SER A 132 33.70 11.10 -6.63
CA SER A 132 33.25 11.34 -8.01
C SER A 132 31.89 10.71 -8.32
N LYS A 133 31.32 9.93 -7.40
CA LYS A 133 30.15 9.08 -7.66
C LYS A 133 28.79 9.71 -7.31
N ARG A 134 28.78 10.89 -6.67
CA ARG A 134 27.56 11.52 -6.11
C ARG A 134 26.39 11.66 -7.11
N HIS A 135 26.68 11.87 -8.38
CA HIS A 135 25.66 12.08 -9.43
C HIS A 135 25.54 10.91 -10.41
N ALA A 136 26.30 9.83 -10.21
CA ALA A 136 26.31 8.68 -11.10
C ALA A 136 25.22 7.67 -10.70
N THR A 137 24.11 7.67 -11.43
CA THR A 137 22.92 6.86 -11.11
C THR A 137 23.18 5.35 -11.17
N ASN A 138 24.16 4.91 -11.96
CA ASN A 138 24.59 3.51 -12.07
C ASN A 138 25.54 3.04 -10.95
N GLN A 139 26.11 3.98 -10.19
CA GLN A 139 26.97 3.69 -9.04
C GLN A 139 26.13 3.48 -7.78
N ALA A 140 26.62 2.64 -6.87
CA ALA A 140 26.00 2.45 -5.56
C ALA A 140 26.64 3.34 -4.48
N GLY A 141 27.96 3.61 -4.55
CA GLY A 141 28.67 4.48 -3.62
C GLY A 141 28.40 5.99 -3.83
N THR A 142 28.31 6.77 -2.75
CA THR A 142 27.90 8.19 -2.80
C THR A 142 28.73 9.17 -1.96
N HIS A 143 29.52 8.69 -0.98
CA HIS A 143 30.13 9.56 0.05
C HIS A 143 31.67 9.54 0.08
N GLY A 144 32.34 8.57 -0.57
CA GLY A 144 33.81 8.49 -0.59
C GLY A 144 34.47 7.97 0.70
N GLU A 145 33.67 7.51 1.66
CA GLU A 145 34.15 7.06 2.98
C GLU A 145 34.25 5.53 3.12
N GLY A 146 33.51 4.77 2.30
CA GLY A 146 33.29 3.33 2.47
C GLY A 146 34.56 2.49 2.59
N MET A 147 35.61 2.78 1.80
CA MET A 147 36.91 2.10 1.90
C MET A 147 37.54 2.25 3.30
N LYS A 148 37.52 3.47 3.85
CA LYS A 148 38.13 3.78 5.14
C LYS A 148 37.34 3.11 6.27
N LEU A 149 36.01 3.16 6.20
CA LEU A 149 35.12 2.53 7.18
C LEU A 149 35.20 1.00 7.14
N ALA A 150 35.36 0.41 5.96
CA ALA A 150 35.59 -1.02 5.81
C ALA A 150 36.92 -1.45 6.44
N ALA A 151 38.01 -0.73 6.15
CA ALA A 151 39.31 -0.99 6.75
C ALA A 151 39.27 -0.87 8.27
N LEU A 152 38.64 0.19 8.80
CA LEU A 152 38.42 0.38 10.23
C LEU A 152 37.71 -0.82 10.87
N SER A 153 36.58 -1.24 10.28
CA SER A 153 35.75 -2.31 10.83
C SER A 153 36.47 -3.67 10.84
N MET A 154 37.16 -4.01 9.74
CA MET A 154 37.94 -5.24 9.64
C MET A 154 39.07 -5.31 10.68
N LEU A 155 39.71 -4.18 10.99
CA LEU A 155 40.81 -4.08 11.95
C LEU A 155 40.37 -4.04 13.42
N ARG A 156 39.08 -3.83 13.70
CA ARG A 156 38.62 -3.76 15.10
C ARG A 156 38.82 -5.10 15.82
N PRO A 157 38.98 -5.09 17.15
CA PRO A 157 39.24 -6.31 17.93
C PRO A 157 38.21 -7.44 17.76
N ASP A 158 36.95 -7.12 17.45
CA ASP A 158 35.86 -8.09 17.21
C ASP A 158 36.03 -8.87 15.89
N ASN A 159 36.62 -8.26 14.86
CA ASN A 159 36.90 -8.93 13.58
C ASN A 159 38.38 -9.35 13.47
N ASN A 160 39.29 -8.46 13.87
CA ASN A 160 40.75 -8.62 13.92
C ASN A 160 41.38 -9.18 12.63
N HIS A 161 40.91 -8.73 11.47
CA HIS A 161 41.47 -9.08 10.18
C HIS A 161 42.47 -8.02 9.71
N SER A 162 43.61 -8.45 9.17
CA SER A 162 44.56 -7.53 8.54
C SER A 162 43.97 -6.95 7.25
N VAL A 163 44.34 -5.70 6.93
CA VAL A 163 43.88 -5.01 5.73
C VAL A 163 45.06 -4.35 5.03
N GLN A 164 45.35 -4.83 3.83
CA GLN A 164 46.34 -4.24 2.94
C GLN A 164 45.70 -3.89 1.60
N CYS A 165 46.23 -2.86 0.94
CA CYS A 165 45.90 -2.55 -0.43
C CYS A 165 47.18 -2.36 -1.24
N VAL A 166 47.21 -2.84 -2.48
CA VAL A 166 48.26 -2.59 -3.45
C VAL A 166 47.66 -1.78 -4.59
N SER A 167 48.24 -0.62 -4.87
CA SER A 167 47.82 0.24 -5.97
C SER A 167 48.92 1.21 -6.38
N GLY A 168 49.07 1.43 -7.70
CA GLY A 168 50.03 2.39 -8.26
C GLY A 168 51.49 2.11 -7.88
N GLY A 169 51.84 0.83 -7.71
CA GLY A 169 53.16 0.39 -7.27
C GLY A 169 53.47 0.70 -5.79
N CYS A 170 52.46 1.00 -4.98
CA CYS A 170 52.58 1.21 -3.55
C CYS A 170 51.78 0.17 -2.76
N THR A 171 52.30 -0.23 -1.61
CA THR A 171 51.59 -1.00 -0.59
C THR A 171 51.02 -0.03 0.45
N TRP A 172 49.75 -0.16 0.73
CA TRP A 172 48.97 0.62 1.68
C TRP A 172 48.57 -0.31 2.82
N THR A 173 49.19 -0.15 3.98
CA THR A 173 48.91 -0.97 5.17
C THR A 173 48.06 -0.17 6.14
N PHE A 174 46.84 -0.62 6.38
CA PHE A 174 45.93 -0.01 7.35
C PHE A 174 46.14 -0.62 8.73
N TYR A 175 46.09 0.20 9.77
CA TYR A 175 46.24 -0.24 11.16
C TYR A 175 45.54 0.72 12.13
N LEU A 176 45.29 0.27 13.35
CA LEU A 176 44.82 1.10 14.45
C LEU A 176 46.02 1.52 15.30
N ASN A 177 46.17 2.82 15.57
CA ASN A 177 47.20 3.28 16.49
C ASN A 177 46.79 3.02 17.96
N SER A 178 47.66 3.38 18.91
CA SER A 178 47.42 3.21 20.36
C SER A 178 46.19 3.98 20.89
N LEU A 179 45.66 4.94 20.12
CA LEU A 179 44.44 5.68 20.43
C LEU A 179 43.20 5.11 19.70
N PHE A 180 43.32 3.92 19.11
CA PHE A 180 42.29 3.28 18.29
C PHE A 180 41.82 4.16 17.12
N LYS A 181 42.71 4.97 16.55
CA LYS A 181 42.45 5.72 15.31
C LYS A 181 42.99 4.98 14.10
N LEU A 182 42.23 5.03 13.00
CA LEU A 182 42.64 4.47 11.72
C LEU A 182 43.80 5.27 11.14
N CYS A 183 44.90 4.57 10.89
CA CYS A 183 46.07 5.06 10.19
C CYS A 183 46.32 4.22 8.94
N VAL A 184 47.00 4.81 7.95
CA VAL A 184 47.49 4.08 6.79
C VAL A 184 48.95 4.45 6.51
N LYS A 185 49.78 3.42 6.34
CA LYS A 185 51.16 3.56 5.88
C LYS A 185 51.21 3.21 4.40
N VAL A 186 51.60 4.17 3.56
CA VAL A 186 51.81 3.99 2.12
C VAL A 186 53.31 3.87 1.85
N GLU A 187 53.74 2.78 1.24
CA GLU A 187 55.16 2.47 0.98
C GLU A 187 55.36 2.08 -0.49
N ARG A 188 56.35 2.67 -1.17
CA ARG A 188 56.68 2.30 -2.54
C ARG A 188 57.28 0.90 -2.58
N MET A 189 56.78 0.07 -3.49
CA MET A 189 57.32 -1.26 -3.68
C MET A 189 58.74 -1.20 -4.27
N PRO A 190 59.67 -2.05 -3.81
CA PRO A 190 60.98 -2.19 -4.44
C PRO A 190 60.85 -2.62 -5.90
N LYS A 191 61.71 -2.07 -6.78
CA LYS A 191 61.73 -2.45 -8.21
C LYS A 191 61.91 -3.96 -8.41
N SER A 192 62.71 -4.61 -7.56
CA SER A 192 62.92 -6.06 -7.57
C SER A 192 61.62 -6.86 -7.36
N SER A 193 60.75 -6.41 -6.44
CA SER A 193 59.45 -7.03 -6.18
C SER A 193 58.47 -6.83 -7.35
N LEU A 194 58.51 -5.67 -8.02
CA LEU A 194 57.73 -5.41 -9.24
C LEU A 194 58.15 -6.34 -10.39
N HIS A 195 59.45 -6.63 -10.53
CA HIS A 195 59.99 -7.53 -11.55
C HIS A 195 59.78 -9.03 -11.23
N GLN A 196 59.82 -9.43 -9.95
CA GLN A 196 59.57 -10.83 -9.54
C GLN A 196 58.12 -11.26 -9.75
N ILE A 197 57.16 -10.33 -9.63
CA ILE A 197 55.74 -10.58 -9.93
C ILE A 197 55.50 -10.69 -11.46
N MET A 198 56.46 -10.21 -12.29
CA MET A 198 56.34 -10.15 -13.75
C MET A 198 57.61 -10.64 -14.51
N PRO A 199 57.84 -11.95 -14.64
CA PRO A 199 58.85 -12.44 -15.60
C PRO A 199 58.45 -12.08 -17.05
N PRO A 200 59.38 -11.65 -17.92
CA PRO A 200 59.10 -11.19 -19.29
C PRO A 200 58.34 -12.22 -20.15
N SER A 201 58.61 -13.50 -19.92
CA SER A 201 58.02 -14.65 -20.62
C SER A 201 56.52 -14.87 -20.35
N ARG A 202 55.94 -14.22 -19.32
CA ARG A 202 54.48 -14.23 -19.06
C ARG A 202 53.73 -13.10 -19.77
N ARG A 203 54.39 -12.07 -20.29
CA ARG A 203 53.74 -10.97 -21.04
C ARG A 203 53.08 -11.44 -22.35
N LEU A 204 53.62 -12.48 -22.98
CA LEU A 204 53.16 -13.00 -24.28
C LEU A 204 52.11 -14.13 -24.15
N LYS A 205 51.91 -14.70 -22.95
CA LYS A 205 50.94 -15.77 -22.67
C LYS A 205 49.76 -15.33 -21.78
N GLN A 206 49.67 -14.04 -21.44
CA GLN A 206 48.48 -13.47 -20.81
C GLN A 206 47.35 -13.30 -21.84
N THR A 207 46.96 -14.40 -22.47
CA THR A 207 45.66 -14.50 -23.12
C THR A 207 44.60 -14.45 -22.03
N HIS A 208 44.02 -13.28 -21.76
CA HIS A 208 42.61 -13.11 -21.35
C HIS A 208 42.01 -13.94 -20.17
N SER A 209 42.76 -14.79 -19.44
CA SER A 209 42.20 -15.84 -18.56
C SER A 209 42.84 -15.98 -17.17
N THR A 210 44.04 -15.46 -16.91
CA THR A 210 44.67 -15.59 -15.57
C THR A 210 44.29 -14.42 -14.65
N CYS A 211 43.54 -14.72 -13.57
CA CYS A 211 43.20 -13.77 -12.50
C CYS A 211 44.40 -13.51 -11.57
N VAL A 212 45.35 -12.70 -12.04
CA VAL A 212 46.50 -12.22 -11.27
C VAL A 212 46.46 -10.70 -11.28
N ALA A 213 46.66 -10.06 -10.13
CA ALA A 213 46.72 -8.61 -10.00
C ALA A 213 48.09 -8.07 -10.43
N VAL A 214 48.09 -6.91 -11.10
CA VAL A 214 49.30 -6.19 -11.53
C VAL A 214 49.47 -4.96 -10.62
N PRO A 215 50.47 -4.93 -9.71
CA PRO A 215 50.60 -3.87 -8.70
C PRO A 215 50.64 -2.42 -9.21
N LEU A 216 51.08 -2.21 -10.45
CA LEU A 216 51.17 -0.89 -11.07
C LEU A 216 49.87 -0.44 -11.73
N GLU A 217 49.05 -1.38 -12.18
CA GLU A 217 47.88 -1.12 -13.03
C GLU A 217 46.55 -1.38 -12.32
N ASP A 218 46.57 -2.16 -11.24
CA ASP A 218 45.36 -2.62 -10.56
C ASP A 218 45.25 -2.02 -9.14
N VAL A 219 44.03 -2.03 -8.60
CA VAL A 219 43.77 -1.88 -7.17
C VAL A 219 43.45 -3.25 -6.62
N GLN A 220 44.24 -3.73 -5.68
CA GLN A 220 44.03 -5.00 -4.99
C GLN A 220 43.89 -4.75 -3.49
N PHE A 221 42.78 -5.14 -2.90
CA PHE A 221 42.65 -5.29 -1.44
C PHE A 221 42.99 -6.73 -1.05
N LEU A 222 43.73 -6.89 0.04
CA LEU A 222 44.08 -8.17 0.63
C LEU A 222 43.69 -8.17 2.11
N LEU A 223 42.85 -9.12 2.50
CA LEU A 223 42.28 -9.26 3.83
C LEU A 223 42.75 -10.57 4.48
N GLY A 224 43.06 -10.52 5.78
CA GLY A 224 43.41 -11.71 6.57
C GLY A 224 44.79 -12.30 6.26
N ALA A 225 45.64 -11.60 5.51
CA ALA A 225 47.01 -12.03 5.25
C ALA A 225 47.88 -11.91 6.50
N SER A 226 48.76 -12.90 6.71
CA SER A 226 49.74 -12.88 7.79
C SER A 226 50.78 -11.77 7.54
N SER A 227 50.72 -10.68 8.30
CA SER A 227 51.75 -9.62 8.24
C SER A 227 52.95 -10.05 9.08
N LYS A 228 54.15 -10.09 8.48
CA LYS A 228 55.43 -10.26 9.22
C LYS A 228 56.03 -8.92 9.68
N ASN A 229 55.42 -7.78 9.35
CA ASN A 229 56.06 -6.46 9.43
C ASN A 229 55.36 -5.50 10.43
N ASP A 230 55.02 -5.97 11.62
CA ASP A 230 54.48 -5.11 12.69
C ASP A 230 55.60 -4.72 13.68
N ASP A 231 56.53 -3.88 13.22
CA ASP A 231 57.76 -3.53 13.95
C ASP A 231 57.86 -2.02 14.27
N GLN A 232 56.72 -1.39 14.57
CA GLN A 232 56.71 -0.01 15.12
C GLN A 232 55.87 0.13 16.39
N THR A 233 54.91 -0.76 16.62
CA THR A 233 54.32 -1.00 17.94
C THR A 233 54.80 -2.37 18.39
N LYS A 234 55.53 -2.47 19.51
CA LYS A 234 56.02 -3.75 20.09
C LYS A 234 54.90 -4.70 20.55
N GLN A 235 53.74 -4.66 19.92
CA GLN A 235 52.64 -5.60 20.10
C GLN A 235 52.57 -6.43 18.82
N ASN A 236 52.90 -7.71 18.97
CA ASN A 236 52.79 -8.71 17.93
C ASN A 236 51.29 -8.98 17.72
N THR A 237 50.60 -8.11 16.98
CA THR A 237 49.15 -8.20 16.82
C THR A 237 48.84 -9.36 15.88
N GLN A 238 48.56 -10.53 16.44
CA GLN A 238 48.19 -11.70 15.66
C GLN A 238 46.80 -11.48 15.06
N HIS A 239 46.74 -11.18 13.77
CA HIS A 239 45.50 -11.08 13.02
C HIS A 239 44.88 -12.47 12.77
N VAL A 240 43.55 -12.52 12.77
CA VAL A 240 42.77 -13.73 12.54
C VAL A 240 42.64 -13.96 11.03
N PRO A 241 42.99 -15.15 10.50
CA PRO A 241 42.74 -15.48 9.11
C PRO A 241 41.24 -15.63 8.85
N ILE A 242 40.82 -15.42 7.61
CA ILE A 242 39.41 -15.52 7.23
C ILE A 242 39.10 -16.98 6.92
N THR A 243 38.13 -17.57 7.60
CA THR A 243 37.70 -18.95 7.27
C THR A 243 36.75 -18.95 6.07
N LYS A 244 36.58 -20.11 5.44
CA LYS A 244 35.64 -20.28 4.31
C LYS A 244 34.22 -19.88 4.70
N GLY A 245 33.75 -20.31 5.88
CA GLY A 245 32.40 -20.00 6.35
C GLY A 245 32.19 -18.52 6.62
N VAL A 246 33.20 -17.81 7.13
CA VAL A 246 33.16 -16.35 7.29
C VAL A 246 33.07 -15.66 5.92
N PHE A 247 33.89 -16.07 4.95
CA PHE A 247 33.85 -15.53 3.60
C PHE A 247 32.49 -15.77 2.91
N GLU A 248 31.95 -16.99 2.97
CA GLU A 248 30.64 -17.31 2.39
C GLU A 248 29.50 -16.54 3.09
N SER A 249 29.61 -16.31 4.39
CA SER A 249 28.70 -15.44 5.13
C SER A 249 28.78 -14.00 4.63
N TRP A 250 29.97 -13.48 4.33
CA TRP A 250 30.16 -12.15 3.79
C TRP A 250 29.63 -11.99 2.36
N THR A 251 29.77 -13.00 1.50
CA THR A 251 29.24 -12.92 0.12
C THR A 251 27.71 -12.88 0.06
N SER A 252 27.01 -13.25 1.14
CA SER A 252 25.54 -13.16 1.22
C SER A 252 25.01 -11.72 1.14
N THR A 253 25.89 -10.73 1.35
CA THR A 253 25.59 -9.30 1.25
C THR A 253 25.50 -8.77 -0.18
N ALA A 254 25.82 -9.58 -1.20
CA ALA A 254 25.77 -9.16 -2.59
C ALA A 254 25.09 -10.24 -3.45
N LEU A 255 23.96 -9.89 -4.06
CA LEU A 255 23.10 -10.80 -4.81
C LEU A 255 23.83 -11.42 -6.02
N PHE A 256 24.68 -10.65 -6.69
CA PHE A 256 25.52 -11.11 -7.81
C PHE A 256 26.66 -12.04 -7.39
N LEU A 257 26.86 -12.31 -6.09
CA LEU A 257 27.77 -13.35 -5.59
C LEU A 257 27.03 -14.62 -5.13
N GLN A 258 25.69 -14.64 -5.20
CA GLN A 258 24.83 -15.71 -4.67
C GLN A 258 24.13 -16.54 -5.75
N GLU A 259 24.23 -16.15 -7.03
CA GLU A 259 23.59 -16.82 -8.18
C GLU A 259 22.12 -17.20 -7.91
N PRO A 260 21.20 -16.21 -7.80
CA PRO A 260 19.78 -16.49 -7.58
C PRO A 260 19.22 -17.39 -8.67
N ASN A 261 18.34 -18.30 -8.28
CA ASN A 261 17.65 -19.19 -9.21
C ASN A 261 16.76 -18.34 -10.15
N PRO A 262 16.97 -18.37 -11.48
CA PRO A 262 16.20 -17.57 -12.43
C PRO A 262 14.70 -17.93 -12.44
N GLN A 263 14.34 -19.19 -12.20
CA GLN A 263 12.93 -19.61 -12.11
C GLN A 263 12.26 -19.07 -10.83
N MET A 264 13.01 -18.78 -9.77
CA MET A 264 12.52 -18.24 -8.50
C MET A 264 12.76 -16.72 -8.36
N THR A 265 13.07 -16.06 -9.47
CA THR A 265 13.30 -14.60 -9.53
C THR A 265 12.41 -13.98 -10.60
N ILE A 266 11.62 -12.98 -10.23
CA ILE A 266 10.82 -12.21 -11.19
C ILE A 266 11.47 -10.84 -11.36
N THR A 267 11.91 -10.53 -12.58
CA THR A 267 12.60 -9.27 -12.90
C THR A 267 11.61 -8.26 -13.45
N THR A 268 11.62 -7.05 -12.90
CA THR A 268 10.74 -5.94 -13.27
C THR A 268 11.58 -4.70 -13.56
N SER A 269 10.97 -3.67 -14.16
CA SER A 269 11.64 -2.39 -14.40
C SER A 269 12.03 -1.64 -13.11
N ARG A 270 11.41 -1.96 -11.97
CA ARG A 270 11.66 -1.32 -10.67
C ARG A 270 12.58 -2.14 -9.77
N GLY A 271 12.93 -3.36 -10.16
CA GLY A 271 13.69 -4.28 -9.33
C GLY A 271 13.30 -5.73 -9.52
N LYS A 272 13.70 -6.59 -8.59
CA LYS A 272 13.42 -8.03 -8.62
C LYS A 272 12.63 -8.46 -7.39
N LEU A 273 11.69 -9.37 -7.60
CA LEU A 273 11.04 -10.15 -6.53
C LEU A 273 11.74 -11.50 -6.41
N LEU A 274 12.28 -11.79 -5.23
CA LEU A 274 13.05 -13.00 -4.91
C LEU A 274 12.18 -13.95 -4.09
N LEU A 275 11.86 -15.10 -4.68
CA LEU A 275 10.91 -16.06 -4.10
C LEU A 275 11.58 -17.14 -3.23
N GLU A 276 12.88 -17.38 -3.41
CA GLU A 276 13.60 -18.42 -2.64
C GLU A 276 13.60 -18.11 -1.14
N PRO A 277 13.36 -19.11 -0.26
CA PRO A 277 13.32 -18.91 1.19
C PRO A 277 14.54 -18.23 1.80
N LYS A 278 15.74 -18.48 1.24
CA LYS A 278 16.98 -17.86 1.71
C LYS A 278 17.03 -16.32 1.53
N TYR A 279 16.12 -15.75 0.74
CA TYR A 279 16.01 -14.30 0.51
C TYR A 279 14.84 -13.65 1.24
N HIS A 280 13.97 -14.42 1.92
CA HIS A 280 12.87 -13.85 2.70
C HIS A 280 13.41 -12.88 3.75
N GLY A 281 12.74 -11.74 3.94
CA GLY A 281 13.20 -10.71 4.87
C GLY A 281 14.38 -9.85 4.39
N LYS A 282 14.90 -10.07 3.17
CA LYS A 282 16.07 -9.35 2.66
C LYS A 282 15.68 -8.31 1.62
N LEU A 283 16.20 -7.09 1.81
CA LEU A 283 16.08 -5.99 0.87
C LEU A 283 17.46 -5.61 0.34
N TYR A 284 17.63 -5.76 -0.97
CA TYR A 284 18.81 -5.36 -1.72
C TYR A 284 18.50 -4.05 -2.46
N LEU A 285 19.54 -3.24 -2.65
CA LEU A 285 19.52 -2.09 -3.54
C LEU A 285 20.68 -2.25 -4.52
N LYS A 286 20.37 -2.31 -5.82
CA LYS A 286 21.37 -2.48 -6.89
C LYS A 286 22.22 -3.75 -6.69
N GLY A 287 21.62 -4.81 -6.15
CA GLY A 287 22.25 -6.09 -5.85
C GLY A 287 23.07 -6.11 -4.56
N LEU A 288 23.07 -5.04 -3.74
CA LEU A 288 23.77 -4.97 -2.46
C LEU A 288 22.77 -4.96 -1.31
N LEU A 289 22.99 -5.81 -0.30
CA LEU A 289 22.10 -5.99 0.84
C LEU A 289 22.07 -4.73 1.73
N LEU A 290 20.90 -4.14 1.89
CA LEU A 290 20.64 -3.19 2.97
C LEU A 290 20.62 -3.97 4.29
N SER A 291 21.10 -3.37 5.38
CA SER A 291 21.42 -4.10 6.61
C SER A 291 20.34 -5.12 6.99
N HIS A 292 20.75 -6.38 7.06
CA HIS A 292 19.95 -7.48 7.55
C HIS A 292 20.18 -7.57 9.04
N SER A 293 19.23 -7.14 9.85
CA SER A 293 19.28 -7.44 11.26
C SER A 293 18.56 -8.77 11.49
N ALA A 294 19.30 -9.75 11.97
CA ALA A 294 18.75 -10.95 12.61
C ALA A 294 17.76 -10.62 13.75
N HIS A 295 17.60 -9.34 14.11
CA HIS A 295 16.74 -8.84 15.18
C HIS A 295 15.80 -7.67 14.80
N ASN A 296 15.90 -7.06 13.61
CA ASN A 296 15.00 -5.98 13.12
C ASN A 296 14.77 -6.13 11.60
N SER A 297 13.61 -5.71 11.08
CA SER A 297 13.32 -5.82 9.65
C SER A 297 14.23 -4.94 8.78
N ALA A 298 14.58 -5.42 7.58
CA ALA A 298 15.23 -4.60 6.54
C ALA A 298 14.30 -3.49 6.02
N SER A 299 12.98 -3.65 6.18
CA SER A 299 11.98 -2.63 5.88
C SER A 299 12.06 -1.48 6.88
N ILE A 300 12.01 -0.25 6.38
CA ILE A 300 11.92 0.95 7.23
C ILE A 300 10.64 0.98 8.08
N SER A 301 9.62 0.21 7.72
CA SER A 301 8.40 0.07 8.53
C SER A 301 8.60 -0.75 9.81
N GLY A 302 9.74 -1.45 9.94
CA GLY A 302 10.01 -2.39 11.03
C GLY A 302 9.28 -3.73 10.91
N LYS A 303 8.34 -3.87 9.97
CA LYS A 303 7.55 -5.09 9.73
C LYS A 303 8.32 -6.14 8.95
N GLN A 304 8.06 -7.42 9.19
CA GLN A 304 8.73 -8.50 8.46
C GLN A 304 8.43 -8.45 6.96
N MET A 305 9.35 -8.92 6.12
CA MET A 305 9.08 -9.08 4.69
C MET A 305 8.89 -10.56 4.38
N ARG A 306 7.80 -10.92 3.69
CA ARG A 306 7.53 -12.31 3.30
C ARG A 306 8.48 -12.76 2.20
N TYR A 307 8.80 -11.86 1.26
CA TYR A 307 9.69 -12.14 0.15
C TYR A 307 10.97 -11.31 0.22
N GLY A 308 11.94 -11.65 -0.63
CA GLY A 308 13.12 -10.83 -0.85
C GLY A 308 12.92 -9.86 -2.00
N TYR A 309 13.59 -8.71 -1.94
CA TYR A 309 13.48 -7.66 -2.94
C TYR A 309 14.85 -7.13 -3.33
N ASP A 310 15.06 -6.80 -4.60
CA ASP A 310 16.23 -6.06 -5.07
C ASP A 310 15.78 -4.84 -5.86
N PHE A 311 15.91 -3.65 -5.29
CA PHE A 311 15.49 -2.41 -5.95
C PHE A 311 16.50 -1.98 -7.02
N ALA A 312 15.98 -1.61 -8.19
CA ALA A 312 16.81 -1.11 -9.29
C ALA A 312 17.37 0.29 -9.02
N ASP A 313 16.59 1.12 -8.31
CA ASP A 313 16.92 2.48 -7.92
C ASP A 313 16.48 2.77 -6.48
N GLY A 314 16.95 3.89 -5.95
CA GLY A 314 16.63 4.33 -4.60
C GLY A 314 17.76 5.08 -3.94
N SER A 315 17.42 5.86 -2.92
CA SER A 315 18.39 6.51 -2.04
C SER A 315 18.40 5.84 -0.67
N THR A 316 19.58 5.75 -0.06
CA THR A 316 19.74 5.21 1.30
C THR A 316 20.11 6.33 2.26
N ASN A 317 19.90 6.10 3.55
CA ASN A 317 20.55 6.90 4.57
C ASN A 317 22.09 6.72 4.54
N ARG A 318 22.81 7.54 5.31
CA ARG A 318 24.29 7.54 5.38
C ARG A 318 24.86 6.15 5.69
N ASP A 319 24.20 5.44 6.60
CA ASP A 319 24.65 4.14 7.11
C ASP A 319 24.16 2.96 6.27
N ARG A 320 23.41 3.21 5.19
CA ARG A 320 22.91 2.21 4.23
C ARG A 320 22.10 1.10 4.90
N LEU A 321 21.34 1.47 5.93
CA LEU A 321 20.50 0.55 6.69
C LEU A 321 19.12 0.37 6.05
N HIS A 322 18.56 1.46 5.52
CA HIS A 322 17.24 1.48 4.90
C HIS A 322 17.21 2.39 3.68
N VAL A 323 16.19 2.20 2.84
CA VAL A 323 15.76 3.20 1.85
C VAL A 323 15.31 4.49 2.56
N ALA A 324 15.37 5.62 1.87
CA ALA A 324 15.22 6.93 2.49
C ALA A 324 13.84 7.16 3.14
N THR A 325 12.76 6.58 2.58
CA THR A 325 11.41 6.77 3.14
C THR A 325 10.53 5.52 3.00
N ALA A 326 9.59 5.35 3.94
CA ALA A 326 8.58 4.28 3.90
C ALA A 326 7.65 4.36 2.68
N ALA A 327 7.38 5.57 2.19
CA ALA A 327 6.54 5.78 1.02
C ALA A 327 7.24 5.31 -0.27
N GLU A 328 8.53 5.62 -0.43
CA GLU A 328 9.35 5.16 -1.57
C GLU A 328 9.49 3.64 -1.57
N GLU A 329 9.73 3.03 -0.40
CA GLU A 329 9.79 1.58 -0.25
C GLU A 329 8.47 0.91 -0.67
N ALA A 330 7.36 1.35 -0.07
CA ALA A 330 6.04 0.79 -0.33
C ALA A 330 5.59 0.98 -1.79
N ALA A 331 5.89 2.13 -2.41
CA ALA A 331 5.57 2.38 -3.81
C ALA A 331 6.40 1.49 -4.75
N THR A 332 7.69 1.29 -4.45
CA THR A 332 8.57 0.42 -5.23
C THR A 332 8.15 -1.03 -5.13
N ILE A 333 7.86 -1.53 -3.92
CA ILE A 333 7.32 -2.88 -3.70
C ILE A 333 6.00 -3.08 -4.45
N ALA A 334 5.04 -2.16 -4.34
CA ALA A 334 3.76 -2.26 -5.04
C ALA A 334 3.93 -2.32 -6.56
N SER A 335 4.89 -1.56 -7.12
CA SER A 335 5.18 -1.60 -8.55
C SER A 335 5.87 -2.90 -8.99
N ILE A 336 6.76 -3.45 -8.17
CA ILE A 336 7.34 -4.79 -8.38
C ILE A 336 6.23 -5.84 -8.39
N TRP A 337 5.29 -5.80 -7.44
CA TRP A 337 4.16 -6.73 -7.41
C TRP A 337 3.25 -6.59 -8.63
N ALA A 338 2.92 -5.37 -9.03
CA ALA A 338 2.09 -5.14 -10.22
C ALA A 338 2.69 -5.78 -11.48
N GLN A 339 3.98 -5.54 -11.73
CA GLN A 339 4.69 -6.13 -12.87
C GLN A 339 4.90 -7.64 -12.71
N SER A 340 5.09 -8.12 -11.48
CA SER A 340 5.24 -9.55 -11.21
C SER A 340 3.96 -10.32 -11.51
N ILE A 341 2.79 -9.77 -11.16
CA ILE A 341 1.48 -10.36 -11.46
C ILE A 341 1.17 -10.29 -12.96
N GLU A 342 1.69 -9.31 -13.69
CA GLU A 342 1.60 -9.28 -15.15
C GLU A 342 2.38 -10.41 -15.82
N GLN A 343 3.57 -10.72 -15.30
CA GLN A 343 4.42 -11.80 -15.82
C GLN A 343 4.00 -13.19 -15.33
N ARG A 344 3.51 -13.29 -14.10
CA ARG A 344 3.11 -14.52 -13.40
C ARG A 344 1.78 -14.29 -12.67
N PRO A 345 0.63 -14.42 -13.37
CA PRO A 345 -0.70 -14.15 -12.82
C PRO A 345 -1.03 -14.93 -11.54
N GLU A 346 -0.46 -16.13 -11.38
CA GLU A 346 -0.62 -16.99 -10.20
C GLU A 346 -0.12 -16.34 -8.89
N MET A 347 0.76 -15.33 -8.98
CA MET A 347 1.26 -14.59 -7.82
C MET A 347 0.18 -13.74 -7.13
N ILE A 348 -0.99 -13.57 -7.76
CA ILE A 348 -2.11 -12.84 -7.17
C ILE A 348 -2.59 -13.46 -5.85
N ASP A 349 -2.54 -14.79 -5.75
CA ASP A 349 -2.95 -15.51 -4.54
C ASP A 349 -2.00 -15.23 -3.38
N ASN A 350 -0.69 -15.21 -3.66
CA ASN A 350 0.32 -14.85 -2.66
C ASN A 350 0.13 -13.42 -2.14
N LEU A 351 -0.17 -12.46 -3.02
CA LEU A 351 -0.45 -11.09 -2.62
C LEU A 351 -1.75 -11.00 -1.81
N SER A 352 -2.80 -11.70 -2.25
CA SER A 352 -4.09 -11.75 -1.54
C SER A 352 -3.94 -12.37 -0.15
N ASP A 353 -3.17 -13.45 0.00
CA ASP A 353 -2.92 -14.11 1.28
C ASP A 353 -2.16 -13.18 2.25
N MET A 354 -1.18 -12.40 1.77
CA MET A 354 -0.53 -11.38 2.60
C MET A 354 -1.50 -10.28 3.03
N LEU A 355 -2.39 -9.83 2.13
CA LEU A 355 -3.41 -8.84 2.45
C LEU A 355 -4.51 -9.35 3.40
N LEU A 356 -4.75 -10.66 3.41
CA LEU A 356 -5.68 -11.34 4.32
C LEU A 356 -5.09 -11.60 5.71
N SER A 357 -3.75 -11.55 5.87
CA SER A 357 -3.12 -11.73 7.18
C SER A 357 -3.62 -10.70 8.19
N GLU A 358 -4.05 -11.19 9.36
CA GLU A 358 -4.48 -10.33 10.45
C GLU A 358 -3.32 -9.42 10.86
N THR A 359 -3.58 -8.12 11.01
CA THR A 359 -2.60 -7.08 11.38
C THR A 359 -1.51 -6.69 10.38
N SER A 360 -1.66 -6.87 9.06
CA SER A 360 -0.69 -6.32 8.06
C SER A 360 0.76 -6.54 8.48
N GLU A 361 1.08 -7.79 8.88
CA GLU A 361 2.37 -8.18 9.46
C GLU A 361 3.53 -7.96 8.49
N TYR A 362 3.21 -7.97 7.20
CA TYR A 362 4.16 -7.90 6.12
C TYR A 362 4.34 -6.47 5.62
N ALA A 363 5.60 -6.04 5.54
CA ALA A 363 6.00 -4.81 4.85
C ALA A 363 5.64 -4.85 3.36
N ASP A 364 5.55 -6.04 2.76
CA ASP A 364 5.18 -6.29 1.37
C ASP A 364 3.86 -5.61 0.96
N VAL A 365 2.92 -5.52 1.90
CA VAL A 365 1.59 -4.94 1.69
C VAL A 365 1.39 -3.64 2.48
N ASN A 366 2.47 -3.06 2.99
CA ASN A 366 2.43 -1.78 3.67
C ASN A 366 1.94 -0.68 2.72
N MET A 367 0.96 0.12 3.15
CA MET A 367 0.35 1.19 2.34
C MET A 367 -0.24 0.70 1.00
N ALA A 368 -0.65 -0.57 0.90
CA ALA A 368 -1.24 -1.11 -0.32
C ALA A 368 -2.53 -0.37 -0.75
N ASP A 369 -3.28 0.22 0.19
CA ASP A 369 -4.44 1.08 -0.08
C ASP A 369 -4.10 2.36 -0.86
N ARG A 370 -2.83 2.76 -0.85
CA ARG A 370 -2.33 3.95 -1.55
C ARG A 370 -1.65 3.62 -2.86
N ASN A 371 -0.89 2.53 -2.90
CA ASN A 371 0.05 2.24 -3.99
C ASN A 371 -0.44 1.18 -4.97
N THR A 372 -1.46 0.38 -4.63
CA THR A 372 -1.99 -0.64 -5.54
C THR A 372 -2.76 0.00 -6.69
N SER A 373 -2.40 -0.37 -7.93
CA SER A 373 -3.07 0.10 -9.14
C SER A 373 -4.47 -0.51 -9.29
N PHE A 374 -5.34 0.16 -10.05
CA PHE A 374 -6.68 -0.34 -10.35
C PHE A 374 -6.65 -1.75 -10.96
N HIS A 375 -5.73 -2.00 -11.90
CA HIS A 375 -5.55 -3.30 -12.56
C HIS A 375 -5.27 -4.44 -11.57
N VAL A 376 -4.32 -4.24 -10.64
CA VAL A 376 -4.02 -5.23 -9.59
C VAL A 376 -5.21 -5.39 -8.65
N ALA A 377 -5.87 -4.30 -8.26
CA ALA A 377 -7.05 -4.35 -7.41
C ALA A 377 -8.20 -5.16 -8.04
N THR A 378 -8.44 -5.03 -9.35
CA THR A 378 -9.44 -5.84 -10.07
C THR A 378 -9.09 -7.32 -10.04
N ARG A 379 -7.81 -7.68 -10.23
CA ARG A 379 -7.34 -9.08 -10.13
C ARG A 379 -7.48 -9.63 -8.71
N LEU A 380 -7.13 -8.84 -7.69
CA LEU A 380 -7.32 -9.20 -6.29
C LEU A 380 -8.81 -9.44 -5.98
N LYS A 381 -9.69 -8.58 -6.49
CA LYS A 381 -11.14 -8.74 -6.34
C LYS A 381 -11.64 -10.03 -7.01
N ALA A 382 -11.15 -10.33 -8.22
CA ALA A 382 -11.51 -11.56 -8.93
C ALA A 382 -11.05 -12.80 -8.15
N ALA A 383 -9.79 -12.82 -7.69
CA ALA A 383 -9.23 -13.91 -6.87
C ALA A 383 -10.04 -14.14 -5.58
N LEU A 384 -10.46 -13.07 -4.90
CA LEU A 384 -11.35 -13.18 -3.72
C LEU A 384 -12.70 -13.81 -4.05
N VAL A 385 -13.33 -13.42 -5.16
CA VAL A 385 -14.65 -13.94 -5.56
C VAL A 385 -14.55 -15.40 -6.00
N GLU A 386 -13.46 -15.77 -6.68
CA GLU A 386 -13.18 -17.15 -7.08
C GLU A 386 -12.92 -18.04 -5.86
N LYS A 387 -12.05 -17.60 -4.94
CA LYS A 387 -11.70 -18.35 -3.71
C LYS A 387 -12.86 -18.42 -2.72
N TYR A 388 -13.69 -17.38 -2.66
CA TYR A 388 -14.80 -17.26 -1.71
C TYR A 388 -16.10 -16.84 -2.43
N PRO A 389 -16.76 -17.78 -3.14
CA PRO A 389 -18.01 -17.48 -3.85
C PRO A 389 -19.13 -17.11 -2.87
N ASN A 390 -20.08 -16.30 -3.33
CA ASN A 390 -21.26 -15.86 -2.58
C ASN A 390 -20.95 -15.14 -1.24
N ARG A 391 -19.78 -14.49 -1.14
CA ARG A 391 -19.40 -13.68 0.01
C ARG A 391 -19.66 -12.18 -0.17
N TRP A 392 -20.12 -11.55 0.90
CA TRP A 392 -20.10 -10.11 1.09
C TRP A 392 -18.86 -9.71 1.88
N PHE A 393 -18.04 -8.83 1.33
CA PHE A 393 -16.78 -8.44 1.94
C PHE A 393 -16.94 -7.15 2.74
N PHE A 394 -16.57 -7.17 4.02
CA PHE A 394 -16.68 -6.02 4.93
C PHE A 394 -15.45 -5.92 5.83
N ASP A 395 -15.25 -4.76 6.46
CA ASP A 395 -14.16 -4.52 7.41
C ASP A 395 -14.68 -4.36 8.85
N ASN A 396 -13.76 -4.14 9.80
CA ASN A 396 -14.14 -4.05 11.21
C ASN A 396 -14.96 -2.78 11.53
N GLU A 397 -14.75 -1.69 10.78
CA GLU A 397 -15.50 -0.44 10.97
C GLU A 397 -16.97 -0.68 10.67
N GLN A 398 -17.31 -1.25 9.51
CA GLN A 398 -18.70 -1.63 9.19
C GLN A 398 -19.32 -2.59 10.21
N ARG A 399 -18.56 -3.61 10.66
CA ARG A 399 -19.04 -4.56 11.66
C ARG A 399 -19.40 -3.88 12.98
N THR A 400 -18.66 -2.84 13.35
CA THR A 400 -18.86 -2.12 14.61
C THR A 400 -19.98 -1.08 14.50
N GLU A 401 -20.04 -0.37 13.37
CA GLU A 401 -20.99 0.72 13.13
C GLU A 401 -22.40 0.23 12.75
N TYR A 402 -22.52 -0.99 12.23
CA TYR A 402 -23.79 -1.55 11.76
C TYR A 402 -24.11 -2.87 12.47
N PRO A 403 -24.78 -2.84 13.65
CA PRO A 403 -25.05 -4.02 14.47
C PRO A 403 -25.83 -5.14 13.76
N GLU A 404 -26.63 -4.78 12.75
CA GLU A 404 -27.44 -5.73 11.97
C GLU A 404 -26.72 -6.24 10.71
N LEU A 405 -25.42 -5.96 10.54
CA LEU A 405 -24.64 -6.28 9.33
C LEU A 405 -24.86 -7.71 8.84
N GLU A 406 -24.70 -8.70 9.71
CA GLU A 406 -24.83 -10.10 9.32
C GLU A 406 -26.25 -10.46 8.87
N LEU A 407 -27.28 -9.90 9.53
CA LEU A 407 -28.67 -10.13 9.14
C LEU A 407 -28.99 -9.47 7.79
N THR A 408 -28.47 -8.27 7.54
CA THR A 408 -28.64 -7.61 6.23
C THR A 408 -27.91 -8.38 5.13
N ILE A 409 -26.68 -8.85 5.39
CA ILE A 409 -25.94 -9.67 4.42
C ILE A 409 -26.70 -10.97 4.10
N GLN A 410 -27.27 -11.62 5.11
CA GLN A 410 -28.12 -12.81 4.92
C GLN A 410 -29.34 -12.51 4.04
N GLY A 411 -30.05 -11.39 4.29
CA GLY A 411 -31.18 -10.96 3.45
C GLY A 411 -30.79 -10.60 2.01
N LEU A 412 -29.50 -10.36 1.74
CA LEU A 412 -28.99 -10.20 0.37
C LEU A 412 -28.73 -11.56 -0.34
N GLY A 413 -28.91 -12.68 0.34
CA GLY A 413 -28.60 -14.03 -0.12
C GLY A 413 -27.10 -14.36 -0.10
N LEU A 414 -26.33 -13.66 0.73
CA LEU A 414 -24.87 -13.77 0.80
C LEU A 414 -24.42 -14.16 2.20
N GLN A 415 -23.15 -14.56 2.33
CA GLN A 415 -22.52 -14.78 3.63
C GLN A 415 -21.45 -13.72 3.89
N GLY A 416 -21.35 -13.24 5.11
CA GLY A 416 -20.32 -12.31 5.52
C GLY A 416 -18.91 -12.89 5.38
N MET A 417 -17.96 -12.06 4.96
CA MET A 417 -16.53 -12.32 5.04
C MET A 417 -15.79 -11.05 5.45
N PHE A 418 -15.05 -11.17 6.55
CA PHE A 418 -14.18 -10.12 7.04
C PHE A 418 -12.94 -9.95 6.13
N LEU A 419 -12.61 -8.70 5.82
CA LEU A 419 -11.35 -8.30 5.21
C LEU A 419 -10.57 -7.37 6.15
N PRO A 420 -9.24 -7.53 6.27
CA PRO A 420 -8.40 -6.57 6.96
C PRO A 420 -8.55 -5.15 6.36
N LYS A 421 -8.45 -4.14 7.23
CA LYS A 421 -8.69 -2.72 6.89
C LYS A 421 -7.94 -2.26 5.63
N THR A 422 -6.66 -2.62 5.49
CA THR A 422 -5.85 -2.26 4.32
C THR A 422 -6.42 -2.84 3.03
N TYR A 423 -6.84 -4.11 3.05
CA TYR A 423 -7.38 -4.79 1.88
C TYR A 423 -8.77 -4.24 1.51
N TRP A 424 -9.64 -4.06 2.49
CA TRP A 424 -10.96 -3.48 2.24
C TRP A 424 -10.86 -2.05 1.68
N LYS A 425 -10.03 -1.18 2.29
CA LYS A 425 -9.82 0.20 1.81
C LYS A 425 -9.26 0.26 0.39
N LEU A 426 -8.31 -0.63 0.06
CA LEU A 426 -7.75 -0.77 -1.27
C LEU A 426 -8.86 -1.03 -2.31
N LEU A 427 -9.74 -2.00 -2.04
CA LEU A 427 -10.83 -2.35 -2.97
C LEU A 427 -11.93 -1.28 -3.00
N HIS A 428 -12.27 -0.71 -1.84
CA HIS A 428 -13.34 0.27 -1.68
C HIS A 428 -12.99 1.58 -2.42
N LYS A 429 -11.76 2.08 -2.25
CA LYS A 429 -11.28 3.30 -2.93
C LYS A 429 -11.34 3.18 -4.46
N GLN A 430 -11.23 1.96 -4.99
CA GLN A 430 -11.33 1.66 -6.42
C GLN A 430 -12.77 1.32 -6.88
N GLY A 431 -13.76 1.40 -6.00
CA GLY A 431 -15.16 1.09 -6.29
C GLY A 431 -15.45 -0.40 -6.55
N LEU A 432 -14.54 -1.30 -6.15
CA LEU A 432 -14.64 -2.75 -6.39
C LEU A 432 -15.41 -3.49 -5.28
N VAL A 433 -15.52 -2.87 -4.11
CA VAL A 433 -16.43 -3.25 -3.02
C VAL A 433 -17.14 -1.99 -2.54
N ARG A 434 -18.24 -2.16 -1.82
CA ARG A 434 -19.08 -1.09 -1.30
C ARG A 434 -19.60 -1.50 0.07
N GLU A 435 -20.13 -0.53 0.81
CA GLU A 435 -20.77 -0.78 2.09
C GLU A 435 -22.12 -1.48 1.91
N VAL A 436 -22.54 -2.24 2.93
CA VAL A 436 -23.79 -3.02 2.86
C VAL A 436 -25.01 -2.11 2.71
N CYS A 437 -25.00 -0.95 3.37
CA CYS A 437 -26.08 0.02 3.36
C CYS A 437 -26.28 0.63 1.96
N ASP A 438 -25.18 0.88 1.25
CA ASP A 438 -25.20 1.36 -0.14
C ASP A 438 -25.84 0.33 -1.07
N GLU A 439 -25.48 -0.94 -0.93
CA GLU A 439 -26.07 -2.01 -1.74
C GLU A 439 -27.54 -2.22 -1.44
N GLU A 440 -27.92 -2.19 -0.17
CA GLU A 440 -29.33 -2.28 0.24
C GLU A 440 -30.14 -1.14 -0.39
N ALA A 441 -29.62 0.10 -0.30
CA ALA A 441 -30.25 1.27 -0.90
C ALA A 441 -30.36 1.17 -2.43
N ILE A 442 -29.34 0.63 -3.10
CA ILE A 442 -29.35 0.40 -4.56
C ILE A 442 -30.40 -0.65 -4.94
N ARG A 443 -30.44 -1.81 -4.27
CA ARG A 443 -31.40 -2.89 -4.57
C ARG A 443 -32.82 -2.44 -4.29
N PHE A 444 -33.06 -1.81 -3.15
CA PHE A 444 -34.36 -1.24 -2.81
C PHE A 444 -34.78 -0.15 -3.81
N GLY A 445 -33.84 0.71 -4.23
CA GLY A 445 -34.05 1.70 -5.28
C GLY A 445 -34.41 1.09 -6.64
N LYS A 446 -33.99 -0.15 -6.92
CA LYS A 446 -34.32 -0.94 -8.13
C LYS A 446 -35.54 -1.85 -7.96
N ALA A 447 -36.03 -2.06 -6.74
CA ALA A 447 -37.16 -2.93 -6.45
C ALA A 447 -38.40 -2.57 -7.30
N LYS A 448 -39.11 -3.60 -7.76
CA LYS A 448 -40.28 -3.46 -8.64
C LYS A 448 -41.38 -2.71 -7.89
N ALA A 449 -41.89 -1.65 -8.49
CA ALA A 449 -43.09 -0.98 -8.00
C ALA A 449 -44.31 -1.86 -8.29
N LEU A 450 -45.13 -2.09 -7.27
CA LEU A 450 -46.36 -2.86 -7.38
C LEU A 450 -47.46 -1.99 -8.00
N GLY A 451 -48.18 -2.55 -8.96
CA GLY A 451 -49.38 -1.93 -9.52
C GLY A 451 -50.57 -2.02 -8.55
N PRO A 452 -51.66 -1.24 -8.78
CA PRO A 452 -52.83 -1.23 -7.90
C PRO A 452 -53.46 -2.62 -7.66
N LYS A 453 -53.40 -3.51 -8.66
CA LYS A 453 -53.92 -4.88 -8.59
C LYS A 453 -53.01 -5.84 -7.82
N GLU A 454 -51.73 -5.50 -7.68
CA GLU A 454 -50.72 -6.31 -6.97
C GLU A 454 -50.64 -5.93 -5.48
N LEU A 455 -51.23 -4.80 -5.07
CA LEU A 455 -51.28 -4.39 -3.67
C LEU A 455 -52.25 -5.28 -2.87
N PRO A 456 -51.96 -5.54 -1.57
CA PRO A 456 -52.92 -6.20 -0.70
C PRO A 456 -54.26 -5.45 -0.67
N GLN A 457 -55.37 -6.17 -0.89
CA GLN A 457 -56.73 -5.61 -0.93
C GLN A 457 -57.44 -5.69 0.43
N THR A 458 -56.67 -5.79 1.52
CA THR A 458 -57.22 -5.80 2.87
C THR A 458 -57.64 -4.39 3.28
N TYR A 459 -58.63 -4.29 4.16
CA TYR A 459 -59.06 -3.00 4.72
C TYR A 459 -57.88 -2.23 5.32
N PHE A 460 -57.07 -2.91 6.15
CA PHE A 460 -55.84 -2.37 6.73
C PHE A 460 -54.90 -1.74 5.68
N ALA A 461 -54.62 -2.44 4.58
CA ALA A 461 -53.71 -1.96 3.54
C ALA A 461 -54.25 -0.74 2.81
N GLN A 462 -55.54 -0.76 2.46
CA GLN A 462 -56.22 0.33 1.76
C GLN A 462 -56.27 1.59 2.63
N GLU A 463 -56.64 1.45 3.91
CA GLU A 463 -56.70 2.57 4.85
C GLU A 463 -55.32 3.14 5.17
N LEU A 464 -54.31 2.30 5.40
CA LEU A 464 -52.95 2.76 5.63
C LEU A 464 -52.41 3.53 4.42
N TYR A 465 -52.61 3.00 3.20
CA TYR A 465 -52.19 3.68 1.98
C TYR A 465 -52.91 5.02 1.80
N ARG A 466 -54.23 5.07 2.04
CA ARG A 466 -55.04 6.30 2.01
C ARG A 466 -54.51 7.35 2.98
N ILE A 467 -54.30 6.98 4.24
CA ILE A 467 -53.82 7.88 5.30
C ILE A 467 -52.43 8.42 4.98
N ILE A 468 -51.49 7.56 4.56
CA ILE A 468 -50.13 7.99 4.22
C ILE A 468 -50.13 8.96 3.03
N LYS A 469 -50.94 8.69 1.99
CA LYS A 469 -51.06 9.55 0.82
C LYS A 469 -51.64 10.92 1.19
N ALA A 470 -52.67 10.96 2.04
CA ALA A 470 -53.22 12.20 2.58
C ALA A 470 -52.16 12.98 3.38
N CYS A 471 -51.43 12.30 4.26
CA CYS A 471 -50.34 12.92 5.04
C CYS A 471 -49.26 13.53 4.15
N MET A 472 -48.81 12.82 3.11
CA MET A 472 -47.83 13.35 2.16
C MET A 472 -48.35 14.60 1.45
N HIS A 473 -49.63 14.63 1.10
CA HIS A 473 -50.22 15.79 0.45
C HIS A 473 -50.33 17.00 1.40
N ASP A 474 -50.67 16.80 2.67
CA ASP A 474 -51.05 17.92 3.54
C ASP A 474 -49.94 18.42 4.47
N CYS A 475 -48.85 17.65 4.64
CA CYS A 475 -47.77 18.02 5.57
C CYS A 475 -46.84 19.11 5.02
N HIS A 476 -46.48 19.08 3.73
CA HIS A 476 -45.54 20.04 3.16
C HIS A 476 -45.56 20.12 1.62
N GLU A 477 -45.36 21.32 1.07
CA GLU A 477 -45.27 21.56 -0.39
C GLU A 477 -44.22 20.69 -1.12
N CYS A 478 -43.13 20.35 -0.42
CA CYS A 478 -42.06 19.55 -1.00
C CYS A 478 -42.48 18.10 -1.28
N MET A 479 -43.51 17.62 -0.58
CA MET A 479 -44.02 16.25 -0.75
C MET A 479 -45.03 16.14 -1.89
N HIS A 480 -45.62 17.26 -2.34
CA HIS A 480 -46.55 17.28 -3.49
C HIS A 480 -45.92 16.75 -4.78
N ARG A 481 -44.60 16.89 -4.91
CA ARG A 481 -43.83 16.51 -6.10
C ARG A 481 -43.16 15.13 -5.97
N ILE A 482 -43.45 14.40 -4.89
CA ILE A 482 -42.87 13.09 -4.61
C ILE A 482 -43.91 12.01 -4.90
N THR A 483 -43.61 11.12 -5.84
CA THR A 483 -44.44 9.95 -6.14
C THR A 483 -44.18 8.86 -5.10
N LEU A 484 -45.22 8.47 -4.36
CA LEU A 484 -45.19 7.31 -3.47
C LEU A 484 -45.33 6.02 -4.27
N LEU A 485 -44.36 5.11 -4.14
CA LEU A 485 -44.35 3.80 -4.79
C LEU A 485 -44.25 2.72 -3.72
N ILE A 486 -45.19 1.77 -3.71
CA ILE A 486 -45.04 0.56 -2.92
C ILE A 486 -44.21 -0.42 -3.73
N VAL A 487 -43.18 -1.00 -3.11
CA VAL A 487 -42.27 -1.92 -3.78
C VAL A 487 -42.25 -3.27 -3.06
N ASP A 488 -42.15 -4.33 -3.85
CA ASP A 488 -41.75 -5.63 -3.34
C ASP A 488 -40.22 -5.72 -3.43
N ALA A 489 -39.59 -5.69 -2.27
CA ALA A 489 -38.14 -5.76 -2.14
C ALA A 489 -37.69 -7.09 -1.48
N GLY A 490 -38.57 -8.09 -1.40
CA GLY A 490 -38.28 -9.39 -0.83
C GLY A 490 -37.88 -9.33 0.63
N GLU A 491 -36.70 -9.88 0.95
CA GLU A 491 -36.16 -9.94 2.32
C GLU A 491 -35.29 -8.72 2.71
N LEU A 492 -35.23 -7.68 1.88
CA LEU A 492 -34.52 -6.45 2.23
C LEU A 492 -35.18 -5.78 3.44
N LYS A 493 -34.37 -5.31 4.39
CA LYS A 493 -34.86 -4.76 5.66
C LYS A 493 -35.23 -3.28 5.56
N LEU A 494 -34.73 -2.56 4.55
CA LEU A 494 -35.10 -1.18 4.27
C LEU A 494 -36.62 -1.01 4.20
N ASP A 495 -37.12 -0.05 4.98
CA ASP A 495 -38.55 0.27 4.97
C ASP A 495 -38.92 1.24 3.86
N THR A 496 -38.05 2.24 3.66
CA THR A 496 -38.30 3.35 2.75
C THR A 496 -37.01 3.79 2.09
N ALA A 497 -37.10 4.29 0.86
CA ALA A 497 -35.97 4.96 0.20
C ALA A 497 -36.46 6.09 -0.70
N TYR A 498 -35.79 7.23 -0.59
CA TYR A 498 -36.00 8.35 -1.50
C TYR A 498 -35.07 8.25 -2.71
N ARG A 499 -35.61 8.50 -3.91
CA ARG A 499 -34.85 8.52 -5.16
C ARG A 499 -35.09 9.83 -5.90
N THR A 500 -33.98 10.53 -6.16
CA THR A 500 -33.98 11.72 -7.00
C THR A 500 -34.04 11.34 -8.48
N GLY A 501 -34.85 12.05 -9.27
CA GLY A 501 -35.01 11.86 -10.71
C GLY A 501 -35.90 12.95 -11.29
N PRO A 502 -36.26 12.88 -12.59
CA PRO A 502 -37.19 13.83 -13.22
C PRO A 502 -38.52 13.93 -12.47
N ALA A 503 -38.99 12.80 -11.94
CA ALA A 503 -40.00 12.72 -10.90
C ALA A 503 -39.34 12.14 -9.64
N ALA A 504 -39.39 12.86 -8.52
CA ALA A 504 -38.88 12.35 -7.25
C ALA A 504 -39.76 11.19 -6.78
N GLN A 505 -39.14 10.10 -6.35
CA GLN A 505 -39.85 8.91 -5.91
C GLN A 505 -39.54 8.61 -4.45
N LEU A 506 -40.55 8.21 -3.69
CA LEU A 506 -40.40 7.66 -2.36
C LEU A 506 -40.94 6.24 -2.39
N LYS A 507 -40.04 5.27 -2.25
CA LYS A 507 -40.36 3.85 -2.25
C LYS A 507 -40.63 3.38 -0.82
N VAL A 508 -41.66 2.57 -0.63
CA VAL A 508 -42.04 1.96 0.66
C VAL A 508 -42.20 0.46 0.48
N HIS A 509 -41.63 -0.32 1.39
CA HIS A 509 -41.71 -1.79 1.33
C HIS A 509 -43.15 -2.29 1.50
N VAL A 510 -43.59 -3.24 0.68
CA VAL A 510 -44.97 -3.80 0.72
C VAL A 510 -45.32 -4.44 2.07
N LYS A 511 -44.33 -4.90 2.84
CA LYS A 511 -44.52 -5.43 4.20
C LYS A 511 -45.34 -4.50 5.11
N TRP A 512 -45.23 -3.19 4.91
CA TRP A 512 -46.00 -2.20 5.68
C TRP A 512 -47.50 -2.29 5.46
N LEU A 513 -47.95 -2.89 4.35
CA LEU A 513 -49.35 -3.13 4.07
C LEU A 513 -49.84 -4.49 4.61
N SER A 514 -48.97 -5.27 5.26
CA SER A 514 -49.31 -6.56 5.84
C SER A 514 -49.43 -6.47 7.36
N HIS A 515 -50.67 -6.61 7.82
CA HIS A 515 -51.00 -6.66 9.24
C HIS A 515 -50.23 -7.76 9.99
N ASP A 516 -50.17 -8.97 9.42
CA ASP A 516 -49.58 -10.13 10.10
C ASP A 516 -48.05 -10.01 10.19
N ILE A 517 -47.41 -9.45 9.15
CA ILE A 517 -45.96 -9.22 9.17
C ILE A 517 -45.62 -8.15 10.20
N LEU A 518 -46.34 -7.02 10.21
CA LEU A 518 -46.11 -5.93 11.14
C LEU A 518 -46.41 -6.31 12.60
N GLY A 519 -47.49 -7.06 12.85
CA GLY A 519 -47.80 -7.53 14.19
C GLY A 519 -46.68 -8.41 14.76
N THR A 520 -46.08 -9.24 13.90
CA THR A 520 -44.90 -10.05 14.25
C THR A 520 -43.66 -9.19 14.50
N GLU A 521 -43.29 -8.29 13.56
CA GLU A 521 -42.09 -7.45 13.67
C GLU A 521 -42.13 -6.50 14.88
N LEU A 522 -43.32 -5.99 15.22
CA LEU A 522 -43.50 -5.05 16.33
C LEU A 522 -43.72 -5.74 17.68
N GLY A 523 -43.90 -7.07 17.69
CA GLY A 523 -44.21 -7.82 18.91
C GLY A 523 -45.55 -7.40 19.54
N THR A 524 -46.51 -6.95 18.73
CA THR A 524 -47.79 -6.43 19.21
C THR A 524 -48.96 -7.07 18.45
N ARG A 525 -50.02 -7.42 19.17
CA ARG A 525 -51.27 -7.84 18.57
C ARG A 525 -51.98 -6.61 17.99
N LEU A 526 -51.83 -6.41 16.68
CA LEU A 526 -52.60 -5.42 15.94
C LEU A 526 -54.01 -5.99 15.69
N ASP A 527 -55.00 -5.10 15.63
CA ASP A 527 -56.32 -5.44 15.10
C ASP A 527 -56.46 -4.88 13.68
N LYS A 528 -56.68 -5.78 12.72
CA LYS A 528 -56.76 -5.47 11.28
C LYS A 528 -57.93 -4.56 10.91
N ASP A 529 -58.95 -4.49 11.76
CA ASP A 529 -60.13 -3.65 11.57
C ASP A 529 -60.10 -2.39 12.47
N SER A 530 -59.03 -2.22 13.27
CA SER A 530 -58.82 -1.07 14.15
C SER A 530 -58.11 0.08 13.43
N LEU A 531 -58.86 1.12 13.11
CA LEU A 531 -58.32 2.38 12.58
C LEU A 531 -57.30 3.05 13.51
N ARG A 532 -57.39 2.80 14.82
CA ARG A 532 -56.41 3.27 15.78
C ARG A 532 -55.04 2.62 15.54
N ASP A 533 -55.02 1.33 15.24
CA ASP A 533 -53.80 0.61 14.93
C ASP A 533 -53.26 1.02 13.56
N VAL A 534 -54.14 1.18 12.56
CA VAL A 534 -53.76 1.76 11.25
C VAL A 534 -53.10 3.13 11.43
N GLY A 535 -53.69 4.03 12.23
CA GLY A 535 -53.13 5.34 12.52
C GLY A 535 -51.77 5.25 13.23
N ARG A 536 -51.61 4.35 14.21
CA ARG A 536 -50.32 4.12 14.89
C ARG A 536 -49.23 3.69 13.91
N ILE A 537 -49.54 2.75 13.01
CA ILE A 537 -48.62 2.29 11.97
C ILE A 537 -48.31 3.41 10.97
N ALA A 538 -49.31 4.20 10.57
CA ALA A 538 -49.14 5.34 9.68
C ALA A 538 -48.13 6.35 10.25
N ARG A 539 -48.21 6.66 11.55
CA ARG A 539 -47.26 7.58 12.22
C ARG A 539 -45.84 7.05 12.16
N LEU A 540 -45.66 5.76 12.45
CA LEU A 540 -44.36 5.11 12.43
C LEU A 540 -43.75 5.13 11.03
N LEU A 541 -44.53 4.74 10.02
CA LEU A 541 -44.11 4.72 8.62
C LEU A 541 -43.77 6.13 8.14
N PHE A 542 -44.63 7.11 8.38
CA PHE A 542 -44.42 8.48 7.94
C PHE A 542 -43.16 9.10 8.58
N LYS A 543 -42.89 8.78 9.84
CA LYS A 543 -41.64 9.17 10.50
C LYS A 543 -40.41 8.57 9.79
N ARG A 544 -40.45 7.28 9.40
CA ARG A 544 -39.37 6.64 8.61
C ARG A 544 -39.21 7.27 7.23
N MET A 545 -40.31 7.59 6.56
CA MET A 545 -40.32 8.31 5.29
C MET A 545 -39.65 9.69 5.40
N LEU A 546 -39.95 10.45 6.46
CA LEU A 546 -39.35 11.77 6.70
C LEU A 546 -37.83 11.69 6.90
N GLN A 547 -37.34 10.62 7.51
CA GLN A 547 -35.90 10.43 7.76
C GLN A 547 -35.11 10.16 6.48
N THR A 548 -35.74 9.64 5.42
CA THR A 548 -35.07 9.34 4.15
C THR A 548 -35.08 10.50 3.15
N LEU A 549 -35.77 11.60 3.47
CA LEU A 549 -35.78 12.79 2.62
C LEU A 549 -34.46 13.57 2.74
N PRO A 550 -33.88 14.04 1.61
CA PRO A 550 -32.62 14.78 1.64
C PRO A 550 -32.80 16.19 2.20
N THR A 551 -31.85 16.62 3.04
CA THR A 551 -31.89 17.88 3.81
C THR A 551 -32.06 19.12 2.95
N HIS A 552 -31.48 19.15 1.74
CA HIS A 552 -31.52 20.31 0.84
C HIS A 552 -32.90 20.54 0.18
N LYS A 553 -33.83 19.60 0.26
CA LYS A 553 -35.19 19.76 -0.32
C LYS A 553 -36.12 20.59 0.55
N LEU A 554 -35.74 20.86 1.80
CA LEU A 554 -36.54 21.60 2.76
C LEU A 554 -35.84 22.91 3.11
N LYS A 555 -36.57 24.04 3.01
CA LYS A 555 -36.07 25.33 3.48
C LYS A 555 -35.93 25.27 5.00
N LEU A 556 -34.69 25.28 5.49
CA LEU A 556 -34.38 25.14 6.90
C LEU A 556 -34.47 26.48 7.67
N GLY A 557 -34.32 27.63 7.01
CA GLY A 557 -34.52 28.94 7.64
C GLY A 557 -33.72 29.16 8.93
N GLY A 558 -32.49 28.62 9.00
CA GLY A 558 -31.65 28.67 10.20
C GLY A 558 -31.98 27.65 11.30
N LYS A 559 -32.97 26.77 11.09
CA LYS A 559 -33.29 25.64 11.99
C LYS A 559 -32.53 24.38 11.59
N THR A 560 -32.37 23.45 12.54
CA THR A 560 -31.73 22.16 12.27
C THR A 560 -32.68 21.21 11.53
N TRP A 561 -32.10 20.25 10.80
CA TRP A 561 -32.84 19.18 10.13
C TRP A 561 -33.77 18.41 11.08
N GLN A 562 -33.27 18.09 12.28
CA GLN A 562 -34.02 17.37 13.31
C GLN A 562 -35.25 18.17 13.77
N TRP A 563 -35.14 19.48 13.90
CA TRP A 563 -36.29 20.33 14.25
C TRP A 563 -37.38 20.25 13.17
N LYS A 564 -36.99 20.31 11.89
CA LYS A 564 -37.95 20.25 10.78
C LYS A 564 -38.63 18.89 10.68
N ILE A 565 -37.91 17.78 10.87
CA ILE A 565 -38.51 16.43 10.96
C ILE A 565 -39.54 16.37 12.09
N ARG A 566 -39.22 16.90 13.28
CA ARG A 566 -40.16 16.90 14.41
C ARG A 566 -41.42 17.70 14.10
N GLN A 567 -41.28 18.87 13.48
CA GLN A 567 -42.43 19.70 13.09
C GLN A 567 -43.31 19.01 12.04
N LEU A 568 -42.71 18.43 11.00
CA LEU A 568 -43.45 17.66 10.00
C LEU A 568 -44.10 16.41 10.59
N GLY A 569 -43.44 15.76 11.55
CA GLY A 569 -44.00 14.65 12.31
C GLY A 569 -45.25 15.05 13.10
N LEU A 570 -45.22 16.20 13.79
CA LEU A 570 -46.38 16.72 14.53
C LEU A 570 -47.55 17.09 13.61
N LEU A 571 -47.27 17.68 12.44
CA LEU A 571 -48.30 17.96 11.44
C LEU A 571 -48.91 16.66 10.89
N ALA A 572 -48.07 15.66 10.61
CA ALA A 572 -48.53 14.36 10.16
C ALA A 572 -49.38 13.68 11.23
N ASP A 573 -48.95 13.72 12.49
CA ASP A 573 -49.69 13.19 13.63
C ASP A 573 -51.12 13.76 13.70
N GLN A 574 -51.26 15.08 13.54
CA GLN A 574 -52.56 15.75 13.51
C GLN A 574 -53.40 15.29 12.30
N ARG A 575 -52.81 15.18 11.11
CA ARG A 575 -53.51 14.71 9.91
C ARG A 575 -53.94 13.25 9.99
N ILE A 576 -53.14 12.41 10.65
CA ILE A 576 -53.48 11.01 10.92
C ILE A 576 -54.65 10.95 11.90
N ASP A 577 -54.64 11.76 12.96
CA ASP A 577 -55.78 11.85 13.88
C ASP A 577 -57.07 12.24 13.14
N ASP A 578 -57.02 13.29 12.32
CA ASP A 578 -58.13 13.69 11.47
C ASP A 578 -58.62 12.50 10.62
N ALA A 579 -57.72 11.84 9.89
CA ALA A 579 -58.05 10.74 8.99
C ALA A 579 -58.55 9.45 9.68
N THR A 580 -58.30 9.30 10.98
CA THR A 580 -58.86 8.20 11.80
C THR A 580 -60.23 8.53 12.40
N VAL A 581 -60.61 9.82 12.45
CA VAL A 581 -61.93 10.29 12.89
C VAL A 581 -62.91 10.33 11.72
N PHE A 582 -62.44 10.79 10.55
CA PHE A 582 -63.20 10.85 9.31
C PHE A 582 -62.95 9.60 8.45
N GLY A 583 -63.99 8.82 8.18
CA GLY A 583 -63.95 7.63 7.33
C GLY A 583 -63.95 7.97 5.85
N SER A 584 -64.53 7.11 5.02
CA SER A 584 -64.66 7.38 3.59
C SER A 584 -65.45 8.68 3.37
N THR A 585 -64.83 9.60 2.65
CA THR A 585 -65.40 10.90 2.32
C THR A 585 -65.70 10.91 0.84
N ARG A 586 -66.91 11.30 0.45
CA ARG A 586 -67.32 11.44 -0.95
C ARG A 586 -67.74 12.87 -1.21
N VAL A 587 -67.33 13.38 -2.36
CA VAL A 587 -67.50 14.77 -2.74
C VAL A 587 -68.40 14.81 -3.96
N PHE A 588 -69.54 15.48 -3.85
CA PHE A 588 -70.53 15.59 -4.90
C PHE A 588 -70.64 17.05 -5.36
N PRO A 589 -70.67 17.33 -6.68
CA PRO A 589 -70.97 18.67 -7.16
C PRO A 589 -72.40 19.06 -6.73
N GLU A 590 -72.58 20.27 -6.20
CA GLU A 590 -73.88 20.72 -5.73
C GLU A 590 -74.77 21.13 -6.92
N PRO A 591 -75.96 20.50 -7.13
CA PRO A 591 -76.75 20.75 -8.33
C PRO A 591 -77.34 22.17 -8.43
N ALA A 592 -77.42 22.90 -7.32
CA ALA A 592 -78.17 24.16 -7.22
C ALA A 592 -77.30 25.43 -7.16
N VAL A 593 -75.98 25.31 -7.04
CA VAL A 593 -75.06 26.46 -6.93
C VAL A 593 -73.87 26.26 -7.87
N SER A 594 -73.62 27.20 -8.77
CA SER A 594 -72.61 27.10 -9.83
C SER A 594 -71.14 27.01 -9.35
N GLN A 595 -70.89 27.03 -8.03
CA GLN A 595 -69.55 26.94 -7.42
C GLN A 595 -69.54 26.19 -6.06
N GLY A 596 -70.58 25.41 -5.73
CA GLY A 596 -70.68 24.67 -4.47
C GLY A 596 -70.27 23.20 -4.59
N VAL A 597 -69.77 22.61 -3.49
CA VAL A 597 -69.46 21.17 -3.40
C VAL A 597 -70.03 20.62 -2.09
N VAL A 598 -70.78 19.52 -2.17
CA VAL A 598 -71.29 18.80 -1.00
C VAL A 598 -70.31 17.70 -0.62
N VAL A 599 -69.79 17.76 0.60
CA VAL A 599 -68.90 16.73 1.16
C VAL A 599 -69.69 15.85 2.10
N ARG A 600 -69.85 14.57 1.76
CA ARG A 600 -70.42 13.55 2.65
C ARG A 600 -69.29 12.73 3.24
N SER A 601 -69.08 12.85 4.54
CA SER A 601 -68.08 12.07 5.27
C SER A 601 -68.78 11.07 6.18
N HIS A 602 -68.35 9.81 6.16
CA HIS A 602 -68.75 8.84 7.17
C HIS A 602 -67.92 9.07 8.44
N PHE A 603 -68.58 9.34 9.57
CA PHE A 603 -67.90 9.44 10.87
C PHE A 603 -67.80 8.04 11.50
N LEU A 604 -66.59 7.67 11.93
CA LEU A 604 -66.29 6.32 12.42
C LEU A 604 -66.51 6.14 13.91
N ARG A 605 -66.55 7.24 14.68
CA ARG A 605 -67.15 7.25 16.01
C ARG A 605 -68.64 7.50 15.85
N GLU A 606 -69.46 6.69 16.52
CA GLU A 606 -70.88 6.97 16.67
C GLU A 606 -71.04 8.40 17.19
N LEU A 607 -71.37 9.32 16.29
CA LEU A 607 -71.98 10.57 16.72
C LEU A 607 -73.32 10.18 17.37
N PRO A 608 -73.74 10.84 18.45
CA PRO A 608 -75.04 10.58 19.06
C PRO A 608 -76.14 10.51 17.99
N GLN A 609 -77.04 9.52 18.08
CA GLN A 609 -78.14 9.38 17.12
C GLN A 609 -78.85 10.72 16.90
N GLY A 610 -78.97 11.13 15.62
CA GLY A 610 -79.55 12.42 15.22
C GLY A 610 -78.54 13.53 14.93
N THR A 611 -77.24 13.30 15.09
CA THR A 611 -76.21 14.28 14.73
C THR A 611 -75.93 14.25 13.23
N SER A 612 -76.32 15.29 12.51
CA SER A 612 -75.83 15.57 11.16
C SER A 612 -74.91 16.80 11.21
N ALA A 613 -73.74 16.71 10.59
CA ALA A 613 -72.85 17.84 10.40
C ALA A 613 -72.90 18.22 8.92
N GLU A 614 -73.59 19.31 8.61
CA GLU A 614 -73.62 19.86 7.26
C GLU A 614 -72.53 20.94 7.15
N ILE A 615 -71.47 20.62 6.40
CA ILE A 615 -70.33 21.52 6.24
C ILE A 615 -70.49 22.24 4.90
N HIS A 616 -71.01 23.47 4.96
CA HIS A 616 -71.10 24.36 3.79
C HIS A 616 -69.73 24.98 3.51
N LEU A 617 -69.20 24.76 2.32
CA LEU A 617 -67.86 25.22 1.93
C LEU A 617 -67.99 26.33 0.89
N HIS A 618 -67.64 27.55 1.29
CA HIS A 618 -67.66 28.72 0.43
C HIS A 618 -66.42 28.75 -0.49
N GLY A 619 -66.57 29.19 -1.73
CA GLY A 619 -65.50 29.24 -2.75
C GLY A 619 -64.27 30.10 -2.41
N MET A 620 -64.29 30.82 -1.28
CA MET A 620 -63.17 31.62 -0.75
C MET A 620 -62.55 31.04 0.54
N ALA A 621 -62.91 29.83 0.95
CA ALA A 621 -62.34 29.22 2.15
C ALA A 621 -60.85 28.88 1.94
N THR A 622 -59.95 29.66 2.52
CA THR A 622 -58.49 29.52 2.42
C THR A 622 -57.85 28.70 3.55
N CYS A 623 -58.63 28.08 4.44
CA CYS A 623 -58.08 27.27 5.53
C CYS A 623 -57.46 25.97 5.00
N GLY A 624 -56.12 25.89 5.07
CA GLY A 624 -55.34 24.69 4.74
C GLY A 624 -55.78 23.42 5.50
N ASP A 625 -56.51 23.56 6.60
CA ASP A 625 -57.05 22.45 7.40
C ASP A 625 -58.19 21.66 6.75
N LYS A 626 -58.79 22.19 5.67
CA LYS A 626 -59.96 21.56 5.02
C LYS A 626 -59.63 20.81 3.73
N ARG A 627 -58.41 20.97 3.19
CA ARG A 627 -57.94 20.22 2.00
C ARG A 627 -57.81 18.72 2.24
N SER A 628 -57.46 18.34 3.47
CA SER A 628 -57.29 16.94 3.89
C SER A 628 -58.54 16.09 3.71
N ILE A 629 -59.71 16.68 3.97
CA ILE A 629 -61.02 16.05 3.82
C ILE A 629 -61.31 15.72 2.34
N PHE A 630 -60.89 16.58 1.41
CA PHE A 630 -61.08 16.38 -0.04
C PHE A 630 -60.10 15.39 -0.64
N CYS A 631 -58.85 15.37 -0.17
CA CYS A 631 -57.82 14.45 -0.68
C CYS A 631 -57.97 13.01 -0.15
N ALA A 632 -58.70 12.84 0.95
CA ALA A 632 -59.10 11.54 1.50
C ALA A 632 -60.28 10.88 0.75
N ALA A 633 -60.89 11.58 -0.21
CA ALA A 633 -62.01 11.07 -0.99
C ALA A 633 -61.56 10.20 -2.17
N GLU A 634 -62.20 9.06 -2.37
CA GLU A 634 -61.92 8.12 -3.48
C GLU A 634 -61.99 8.79 -4.86
N ASP A 635 -62.77 9.87 -4.98
CA ASP A 635 -63.14 10.53 -6.25
C ASP A 635 -62.43 11.89 -6.50
N ALA A 636 -61.35 12.22 -5.78
CA ALA A 636 -60.70 13.54 -5.81
C ALA A 636 -60.05 13.95 -7.16
N TRP A 637 -60.12 13.12 -8.20
CA TRP A 637 -59.54 13.39 -9.53
C TRP A 637 -60.13 14.63 -10.24
N TRP A 638 -61.31 15.09 -9.84
CA TRP A 638 -61.99 16.24 -10.47
C TRP A 638 -61.42 17.61 -10.06
N PHE A 639 -60.72 17.72 -8.92
CA PHE A 639 -60.30 19.01 -8.35
C PHE A 639 -58.83 19.37 -8.57
N GLN A 640 -58.03 18.52 -9.23
CA GLN A 640 -56.59 18.72 -9.40
C GLN A 640 -56.18 19.51 -10.67
N ASN A 641 -57.12 19.98 -11.49
CA ASN A 641 -56.83 20.78 -12.67
C ASN A 641 -57.31 22.23 -12.51
N PRO A 642 -56.41 23.21 -12.27
CA PRO A 642 -56.78 24.62 -12.14
C PRO A 642 -57.14 25.30 -13.48
N GLY A 643 -57.22 24.55 -14.59
CA GLY A 643 -57.35 25.07 -15.94
C GLY A 643 -58.75 25.01 -16.56
N ARG A 644 -59.78 24.68 -15.80
CA ARG A 644 -61.19 24.81 -16.23
C ARG A 644 -62.02 25.38 -15.09
N ALA A 645 -61.85 26.67 -14.87
CA ALA A 645 -62.84 27.55 -14.26
C ALA A 645 -63.16 28.63 -15.30
#